data_AF-J9S1B1-F1
#
_entry.id   AF-J9S1B1-F1
#
_cell.length_a   1.000
_cell.length_b   1.000
_cell.length_c   1.000
_cell.angle_alpha   90.00
_cell.angle_beta   90.00
_cell.angle_gamma   90.00
#
_symmetry.space_group_name_H-M   'P 1'
#
loop_
_entity.id
_entity.type
_entity.pdbx_description
1 polymer ?
#
loop_
_entity_poly.entity_id
_entity_poly.type
_entity_poly.pdbx_seq_one_letter_code
_entity_poly.pdbx_strand_id
1 'polypeptide(L)'
;MGTRVSATRTDSAPADSGFLTLGPIEGSTKHYLSVHDLRVPQRRIHLTNGEHLDVYDTSGPYTDRSARIDVEQGLAPTRDSWHRPEPIDGASTQLAWARAGIVTDEMRFIAAREGVDAELVRSEVAIGRAVIPANHRHPESEPMIIGKRFAVKVNANIGNSAVRSSISDEVEKMVWATRWGADTIMDLSTGADIHTTREWIIRNSPVPVGTVPVYQALEKVNGDPASLTWELYRDTVIEQAEQGVDYMTVHAGVLLRHVPLTAERVTGIVSRGGSIMAAWCLAHHRESFLYTHFDELCEIFRRYDITFSLGDGLRPGSIADANDEAQFAELRTLGELTTIAKSHGVQVMIEGPGHVPMHKIAENVRLEEELCEEAPFYTLGPLATDIAPAYDHITSAIGAAMIAQAGTAMLCYVTPKEHLRPPGPRRRQGRRDHIQDRRALRRPRQGAPAGAGTRRRTQQGALRIPLERPVQPRPRSRHRPRLPRRDTARRAGQDGPLLFHVRPQVLLDADLGGCPRLRRGARSRDHRGHRPHDRGGHGGEVGGVRRGREPRVSTARDRRGRLMGTVNAGRRTVDENRRTVDGNQRTVDEQAFVGLPIGPPGSVPTRVLTIAGSDSGGGAGIQADMRTFALLGVHGCVAVTAVTVQNSLGVTGFEEITPQTVAAQIDSVVGDIGVAAAKTGMLASAPIIEAIVEQCGRSGIGRDSSVPLVVDPVCASMHGNQLLADSALDTLRHNLFPLATVVTPNLDEVRLITGIEVTDAASQRDAARALLDLGPRWALVKGGHLRASDQSPDLLYDGEEFIELSHERIDTPHDHGAGDTLAAAIACALAHGLPVPESVAFAKSWVTRCLAAAYPLGAGHGPVNPLWRLGVRSEDQRPS
;
A
#
# COMPACT_ATOMS: atom_id res chain seq x y z
N MET A 1 -17.23 27.97 -35.49
CA MET A 1 -16.48 28.89 -34.62
C MET A 1 -17.30 29.14 -33.37
N GLY A 2 -17.06 28.36 -32.31
CA GLY A 2 -17.67 28.52 -31.00
C GLY A 2 -16.54 28.55 -29.98
N THR A 3 -16.47 29.62 -29.21
CA THR A 3 -15.42 29.98 -28.26
C THR A 3 -15.30 28.92 -27.15
N ARG A 4 -14.14 28.27 -27.07
CA ARG A 4 -13.74 27.44 -25.91
C ARG A 4 -13.75 28.33 -24.66
N VAL A 5 -14.50 27.93 -23.65
CA VAL A 5 -14.55 28.62 -22.35
C VAL A 5 -13.19 28.40 -21.67
N SER A 6 -12.41 29.47 -21.58
CA SER A 6 -11.17 29.53 -20.81
C SER A 6 -11.54 29.46 -19.32
N ALA A 7 -11.44 28.27 -18.71
CA ALA A 7 -11.44 28.15 -17.26
C ALA A 7 -10.24 28.92 -16.70
N THR A 8 -10.52 29.87 -15.81
CA THR A 8 -9.51 30.65 -15.09
C THR A 8 -8.62 29.72 -14.28
N ARG A 9 -7.34 29.63 -14.69
CA ARG A 9 -6.25 28.91 -14.02
C ARG A 9 -5.99 29.52 -12.65
N THR A 10 -6.16 28.75 -11.59
CA THR A 10 -5.54 29.00 -10.29
C THR A 10 -4.14 28.38 -10.28
N ASP A 11 -3.15 29.16 -9.82
CA ASP A 11 -1.73 28.80 -9.76
C ASP A 11 -1.49 27.53 -8.92
N SER A 12 -1.35 26.39 -9.60
CA SER A 12 -0.67 25.19 -9.07
C SER A 12 0.69 25.05 -9.75
N ALA A 13 1.74 24.81 -8.96
CA ALA A 13 3.11 24.64 -9.45
C ALA A 13 3.21 23.62 -10.61
N PRO A 14 4.12 23.84 -11.58
CA PRO A 14 4.18 23.02 -12.80
C PRO A 14 4.46 21.56 -12.49
N ALA A 15 3.71 20.65 -13.11
CA ALA A 15 3.96 19.23 -13.05
C ALA A 15 5.21 18.92 -13.89
N ASP A 16 6.35 18.73 -13.22
CA ASP A 16 7.61 18.45 -13.88
C ASP A 16 7.52 17.10 -14.64
N SER A 17 7.81 17.10 -15.94
CA SER A 17 7.76 15.93 -16.84
C SER A 17 8.64 14.74 -16.42
N GLY A 18 9.45 14.90 -15.37
CA GLY A 18 10.29 13.85 -14.78
C GLY A 18 9.55 12.74 -14.02
N PHE A 19 8.22 12.82 -13.85
CA PHE A 19 7.43 11.82 -13.12
C PHE A 19 6.80 10.73 -13.99
N LEU A 20 6.55 10.98 -15.29
CA LEU A 20 5.79 10.06 -16.13
C LEU A 20 6.63 8.92 -16.71
N THR A 21 6.06 7.71 -16.80
CA THR A 21 6.72 6.57 -17.43
C THR A 21 6.62 6.63 -18.96
N LEU A 22 7.64 7.23 -19.58
CA LEU A 22 7.73 7.39 -21.04
C LEU A 22 8.69 6.40 -21.72
N GLY A 23 8.58 6.34 -23.05
CA GLY A 23 9.49 5.63 -23.94
C GLY A 23 9.09 4.18 -24.18
N PRO A 24 9.72 3.51 -25.18
CA PRO A 24 9.28 2.18 -25.60
C PRO A 24 9.32 1.15 -24.48
N ILE A 25 8.43 0.16 -24.58
CA ILE A 25 8.51 -1.04 -23.75
C ILE A 25 9.74 -1.83 -24.19
N GLU A 26 10.53 -2.29 -23.22
CA GLU A 26 11.81 -2.96 -23.46
C GLU A 26 11.68 -4.11 -24.48
N GLY A 27 12.64 -4.21 -25.40
CA GLY A 27 12.64 -5.19 -26.49
C GLY A 27 11.64 -4.91 -27.62
N SER A 28 10.94 -3.77 -27.61
CA SER A 28 9.95 -3.43 -28.62
C SER A 28 9.99 -1.97 -29.06
N THR A 29 9.31 -1.68 -30.17
CA THR A 29 9.13 -0.33 -30.72
C THR A 29 7.67 -0.12 -31.11
N LYS A 30 7.16 1.10 -30.95
CA LYS A 30 5.87 1.49 -31.53
C LYS A 30 5.94 1.36 -33.05
N HIS A 31 4.90 0.80 -33.65
CA HIS A 31 4.69 0.68 -35.09
C HIS A 31 3.25 1.12 -35.41
N TYR A 32 3.00 1.51 -36.66
CA TYR A 32 1.67 1.92 -37.11
C TYR A 32 1.36 1.28 -38.44
N LEU A 33 0.16 0.69 -38.54
CA LEU A 33 -0.43 0.31 -39.82
C LEU A 33 -1.11 1.54 -40.43
N SER A 34 -0.87 1.80 -41.71
CA SER A 34 -1.55 2.86 -42.45
C SER A 34 -2.75 2.27 -43.18
N VAL A 35 -3.97 2.73 -42.85
CA VAL A 35 -5.22 2.28 -43.47
C VAL A 35 -6.10 3.49 -43.77
N HIS A 36 -6.31 3.81 -45.05
CA HIS A 36 -7.17 4.93 -45.50
C HIS A 36 -6.91 6.22 -44.71
N ASP A 37 -5.64 6.64 -44.67
CA ASP A 37 -5.12 7.80 -43.95
C ASP A 37 -5.15 7.73 -42.41
N LEU A 38 -5.69 6.63 -41.84
CA LEU A 38 -5.63 6.32 -40.41
C LEU A 38 -4.30 5.65 -40.05
N ARG A 39 -3.81 5.93 -38.83
CA ARG A 39 -2.61 5.30 -38.26
C ARG A 39 -2.99 4.41 -37.09
N VAL A 40 -3.02 3.11 -37.31
CA VAL A 40 -3.45 2.13 -36.30
C VAL A 40 -2.25 1.60 -35.53
N PRO A 41 -2.17 1.79 -34.20
CA PRO A 41 -1.00 1.49 -33.41
C PRO A 41 -0.82 -0.01 -33.18
N GLN A 42 0.44 -0.45 -33.28
CA GLN A 42 0.91 -1.78 -32.91
C GLN A 42 2.25 -1.67 -32.19
N ARG A 43 2.62 -2.72 -31.48
CA ARG A 43 3.95 -2.86 -30.86
C ARG A 43 4.72 -3.95 -31.58
N ARG A 44 5.87 -3.59 -32.13
CA ARG A 44 6.77 -4.51 -32.82
C ARG A 44 7.83 -5.04 -31.86
N ILE A 45 7.80 -6.35 -31.59
CA ILE A 45 8.81 -7.06 -30.80
C ILE A 45 9.86 -7.61 -31.75
N HIS A 46 11.13 -7.22 -31.55
CA HIS A 46 12.24 -7.63 -32.42
C HIS A 46 12.82 -8.96 -31.93
N LEU A 47 12.86 -9.96 -32.82
CA LEU A 47 13.37 -11.29 -32.49
C LEU A 47 14.86 -11.41 -32.81
N THR A 48 15.56 -12.30 -32.10
CA THR A 48 17.02 -12.49 -32.26
C THR A 48 17.43 -13.07 -33.61
N ASN A 49 16.49 -13.61 -34.38
CA ASN A 49 16.70 -14.10 -35.75
C ASN A 49 16.51 -13.01 -36.83
N GLY A 50 16.20 -11.76 -36.45
CA GLY A 50 15.95 -10.65 -37.36
C GLY A 50 14.49 -10.54 -37.85
N GLU A 51 13.62 -11.47 -37.46
CA GLU A 51 12.18 -11.35 -37.66
C GLU A 51 11.54 -10.48 -36.56
N HIS A 52 10.24 -10.25 -36.67
CA HIS A 52 9.50 -9.51 -35.66
C HIS A 52 8.11 -10.13 -35.42
N LEU A 53 7.55 -9.83 -34.25
CA LEU A 53 6.17 -10.12 -33.90
C LEU A 53 5.46 -8.80 -33.59
N ASP A 54 4.43 -8.49 -34.37
CA ASP A 54 3.57 -7.34 -34.11
C ASP A 54 2.43 -7.77 -33.17
N VAL A 55 2.26 -7.01 -32.08
CA VAL A 55 1.23 -7.25 -31.08
C VAL A 55 0.37 -6.00 -30.88
N TYR A 56 -0.86 -6.21 -30.43
CA TYR A 56 -1.78 -5.13 -30.12
C TYR A 56 -1.23 -4.24 -28.98
N ASP A 57 -1.42 -2.93 -29.09
CA ASP A 57 -0.81 -1.95 -28.20
C ASP A 57 -1.81 -0.85 -27.81
N THR A 58 -2.00 -0.68 -26.50
CA THR A 58 -2.92 0.27 -25.85
C THR A 58 -2.19 1.47 -25.25
N SER A 59 -0.86 1.45 -25.27
CA SER A 59 -0.03 2.43 -24.54
C SER A 59 -0.05 3.85 -25.14
N GLY A 60 -0.75 4.04 -26.27
CA GLY A 60 -0.84 5.32 -26.97
C GLY A 60 0.53 5.93 -27.33
N PRO A 61 0.59 7.26 -27.50
CA PRO A 61 1.82 7.96 -27.83
C PRO A 61 2.94 7.86 -26.78
N TYR A 62 2.64 7.45 -25.53
CA TYR A 62 3.62 7.42 -24.43
C TYR A 62 4.81 6.47 -24.67
N THR A 63 4.64 5.45 -25.50
CA THR A 63 5.72 4.51 -25.87
C THR A 63 6.33 4.79 -27.24
N ASP A 64 5.85 5.81 -27.95
CA ASP A 64 6.43 6.27 -29.21
C ASP A 64 7.60 7.23 -28.92
N ARG A 65 8.79 6.92 -29.45
CA ARG A 65 9.98 7.78 -29.29
C ARG A 65 9.86 9.11 -30.03
N SER A 66 9.01 9.16 -31.05
CA SER A 66 8.83 10.33 -31.89
C SER A 66 7.72 11.26 -31.37
N ALA A 67 6.89 10.78 -30.45
CA ALA A 67 5.84 11.58 -29.85
C ALA A 67 6.42 12.56 -28.83
N ARG A 68 5.97 13.81 -28.90
CA ARG A 68 6.22 14.81 -27.86
C ARG A 68 5.05 14.78 -26.89
N ILE A 69 5.31 14.39 -25.64
CA ILE A 69 4.30 14.33 -24.58
C ILE A 69 4.36 15.60 -23.75
N ASP A 70 3.22 16.29 -23.65
CA ASP A 70 3.00 17.43 -22.77
C ASP A 70 1.63 17.27 -22.13
N VAL A 71 1.61 16.89 -20.86
CA VAL A 71 0.35 16.59 -20.15
C VAL A 71 -0.52 17.81 -19.92
N GLU A 72 0.05 19.02 -19.92
CA GLU A 72 -0.72 20.25 -19.80
C GLU A 72 -1.48 20.57 -21.10
N GLN A 73 -0.93 20.15 -22.24
CA GLN A 73 -1.57 20.32 -23.55
C GLN A 73 -2.51 19.16 -23.90
N GLY A 74 -2.34 18.01 -23.26
CA GLY A 74 -3.03 16.77 -23.59
C GLY A 74 -2.44 16.06 -24.82
N LEU A 75 -3.00 14.91 -25.15
CA LEU A 75 -2.67 14.17 -26.36
C LEU A 75 -3.25 14.85 -27.60
N ALA A 76 -2.71 14.52 -28.77
CA ALA A 76 -3.23 15.02 -30.03
C ALA A 76 -4.67 14.51 -30.26
N PRO A 77 -5.65 15.39 -30.55
CA PRO A 77 -7.05 15.01 -30.78
C PRO A 77 -7.22 14.39 -32.18
N THR A 78 -6.68 13.19 -32.39
CA THR A 78 -6.53 12.59 -33.71
C THR A 78 -7.84 12.31 -34.44
N ARG A 79 -8.95 12.12 -33.70
CA ARG A 79 -10.28 11.86 -34.28
C ARG A 79 -11.03 13.11 -34.72
N ASP A 80 -10.58 14.32 -34.36
CA ASP A 80 -11.25 15.57 -34.77
C ASP A 80 -11.29 15.75 -36.29
N SER A 81 -10.33 15.15 -37.01
CA SER A 81 -10.26 15.21 -38.47
C SER A 81 -11.06 14.11 -39.18
N TRP A 82 -11.65 13.16 -38.44
CA TRP A 82 -12.32 12.00 -39.03
C TRP A 82 -13.71 12.35 -39.52
N HIS A 83 -14.20 11.62 -40.52
CA HIS A 83 -15.52 11.88 -41.05
C HIS A 83 -16.59 11.39 -40.08
N ARG A 84 -17.41 12.32 -39.58
CA ARG A 84 -18.61 12.02 -38.79
C ARG A 84 -19.84 11.99 -39.71
N PRO A 85 -20.53 10.85 -39.85
CA PRO A 85 -21.77 10.79 -40.63
C PRO A 85 -22.89 11.62 -39.98
N GLU A 86 -23.90 11.96 -40.77
CA GLU A 86 -25.10 12.63 -40.25
C GLU A 86 -25.85 11.74 -39.24
N PRO A 87 -26.57 12.32 -38.26
CA PRO A 87 -27.35 11.56 -37.30
C PRO A 87 -28.47 10.74 -37.98
N ILE A 88 -28.71 9.51 -37.51
CA ILE A 88 -29.82 8.66 -37.96
C ILE A 88 -30.94 8.73 -36.92
N ASP A 89 -32.11 9.22 -37.33
CA ASP A 89 -33.27 9.45 -36.45
C ASP A 89 -32.96 10.29 -35.20
N GLY A 90 -31.94 11.15 -35.26
CA GLY A 90 -31.46 11.96 -34.15
C GLY A 90 -30.35 11.32 -33.29
N ALA A 91 -29.93 10.08 -33.59
CA ALA A 91 -28.81 9.41 -32.93
C ALA A 91 -27.52 9.57 -33.74
N SER A 92 -26.48 10.08 -33.09
CA SER A 92 -25.14 10.20 -33.65
C SER A 92 -24.24 9.15 -33.00
N THR A 93 -24.51 7.86 -33.26
CA THR A 93 -23.81 6.76 -32.56
C THR A 93 -23.30 5.70 -33.51
N GLN A 94 -22.26 4.98 -33.10
CA GLN A 94 -21.77 3.83 -33.87
C GLN A 94 -22.88 2.78 -34.11
N LEU A 95 -23.77 2.54 -33.14
CA LEU A 95 -24.91 1.62 -33.32
C LEU A 95 -25.88 2.09 -34.42
N ALA A 96 -26.27 3.37 -34.38
CA ALA A 96 -27.21 3.92 -35.35
C ALA A 96 -26.63 3.91 -36.77
N TRP A 97 -25.36 4.33 -36.92
CA TRP A 97 -24.65 4.28 -38.20
C TRP A 97 -24.43 2.85 -38.69
N ALA A 98 -24.08 1.91 -37.80
CA ALA A 98 -23.93 0.51 -38.16
C ALA A 98 -25.24 -0.07 -38.71
N ARG A 99 -26.38 0.20 -38.06
CA ARG A 99 -27.72 -0.24 -38.52
C ARG A 99 -28.12 0.37 -39.85
N ALA A 100 -27.68 1.59 -40.13
CA ALA A 100 -27.85 2.24 -41.44
C ALA A 100 -26.91 1.68 -42.54
N GLY A 101 -26.07 0.70 -42.22
CA GLY A 101 -25.13 0.10 -43.17
C GLY A 101 -23.86 0.93 -43.40
N ILE A 102 -23.57 1.90 -42.54
CA ILE A 102 -22.43 2.80 -42.67
C ILE A 102 -21.22 2.20 -41.93
N VAL A 103 -20.09 2.11 -42.61
CA VAL A 103 -18.78 1.80 -42.01
C VAL A 103 -18.07 3.12 -41.71
N THR A 104 -17.88 3.42 -40.43
CA THR A 104 -17.22 4.65 -39.94
C THR A 104 -15.69 4.50 -39.92
N ASP A 105 -14.98 5.61 -39.70
CA ASP A 105 -13.52 5.58 -39.53
C ASP A 105 -13.11 4.82 -38.26
N GLU A 106 -13.89 4.90 -37.17
CA GLU A 106 -13.70 4.05 -35.99
C GLU A 106 -13.78 2.56 -36.34
N MET A 107 -14.79 2.14 -37.11
CA MET A 107 -14.93 0.74 -37.51
C MET A 107 -13.76 0.27 -38.39
N ARG A 108 -13.27 1.11 -39.31
CA ARG A 108 -12.08 0.80 -40.14
C ARG A 108 -10.82 0.69 -39.30
N PHE A 109 -10.63 1.62 -38.35
CA PHE A 109 -9.50 1.62 -37.42
C PHE A 109 -9.46 0.31 -36.63
N ILE A 110 -10.60 -0.07 -36.06
CA ILE A 110 -10.76 -1.29 -35.26
C ILE A 110 -10.55 -2.55 -36.10
N ALA A 111 -11.10 -2.60 -37.32
CA ALA A 111 -10.93 -3.74 -38.22
C ALA A 111 -9.44 -4.05 -38.45
N ALA A 112 -8.64 -3.01 -38.71
CA ALA A 112 -7.20 -3.14 -38.85
C ALA A 112 -6.50 -3.48 -37.51
N ARG A 113 -6.98 -2.95 -36.38
CA ARG A 113 -6.42 -3.21 -35.05
C ARG A 113 -6.63 -4.65 -34.59
N GLU A 114 -7.79 -5.23 -34.90
CA GLU A 114 -8.18 -6.62 -34.58
C GLU A 114 -7.75 -7.62 -35.67
N GLY A 115 -7.35 -7.16 -36.86
CA GLY A 115 -6.99 -8.02 -37.98
C GLY A 115 -8.19 -8.73 -38.63
N VAL A 116 -9.33 -8.04 -38.70
CA VAL A 116 -10.60 -8.56 -39.21
C VAL A 116 -11.20 -7.65 -40.28
N ASP A 117 -12.29 -8.09 -40.92
CA ASP A 117 -13.01 -7.29 -41.91
C ASP A 117 -13.85 -6.18 -41.24
N ALA A 118 -13.92 -5.00 -41.85
CA ALA A 118 -14.70 -3.87 -41.33
C ALA A 118 -16.21 -4.14 -41.32
N GLU A 119 -16.70 -4.99 -42.22
CA GLU A 119 -18.09 -5.45 -42.23
C GLU A 119 -18.40 -6.37 -41.05
N LEU A 120 -17.42 -7.16 -40.56
CA LEU A 120 -17.60 -7.92 -39.32
C LEU A 120 -17.78 -6.97 -38.12
N VAL A 121 -16.96 -5.91 -38.05
CA VAL A 121 -17.08 -4.87 -37.02
C VAL A 121 -18.46 -4.21 -37.09
N ARG A 122 -18.85 -3.71 -38.27
CA ARG A 122 -20.15 -3.05 -38.47
C ARG A 122 -21.32 -3.96 -38.14
N SER A 123 -21.30 -5.22 -38.60
CA SER A 123 -22.42 -6.14 -38.39
C SER A 123 -22.60 -6.54 -36.93
N GLU A 124 -21.53 -6.81 -36.17
CA GLU A 124 -21.64 -7.09 -34.73
C GLU A 124 -22.10 -5.86 -33.93
N VAL A 125 -21.68 -4.65 -34.32
CA VAL A 125 -22.19 -3.40 -33.72
C VAL A 125 -23.66 -3.19 -34.07
N ALA A 126 -24.08 -3.40 -35.32
CA ALA A 126 -25.46 -3.17 -35.77
C ALA A 126 -26.50 -4.02 -35.03
N ILE A 127 -26.14 -5.27 -34.73
CA ILE A 127 -26.98 -6.20 -33.95
C ILE A 127 -26.81 -6.01 -32.44
N GLY A 128 -25.92 -5.12 -32.00
CA GLY A 128 -25.71 -4.78 -30.59
C GLY A 128 -24.95 -5.84 -29.79
N ARG A 129 -24.15 -6.69 -30.46
CA ARG A 129 -23.28 -7.71 -29.84
C ARG A 129 -21.83 -7.24 -29.66
N ALA A 130 -21.56 -6.03 -30.12
CA ALA A 130 -20.32 -5.32 -29.87
C ALA A 130 -20.60 -3.83 -29.71
N VAL A 131 -19.74 -3.15 -28.95
CA VAL A 131 -19.79 -1.70 -28.74
C VAL A 131 -18.42 -1.08 -29.01
N ILE A 132 -18.43 0.18 -29.42
CA ILE A 132 -17.27 1.03 -29.66
C ILE A 132 -17.46 2.29 -28.79
N PRO A 133 -16.97 2.28 -27.53
CA PRO A 133 -17.04 3.44 -26.66
C PRO A 133 -16.13 4.55 -27.20
N ALA A 134 -16.73 5.58 -27.79
CA ALA A 134 -15.99 6.56 -28.57
C ALA A 134 -16.72 7.91 -28.61
N ASN A 135 -16.90 8.53 -27.43
CA ASN A 135 -17.61 9.80 -27.30
C ASN A 135 -17.00 10.85 -28.24
N HIS A 136 -17.86 11.63 -28.89
CA HIS A 136 -17.49 12.72 -29.81
C HIS A 136 -16.60 13.79 -29.20
N ARG A 137 -16.58 13.88 -27.87
CA ARG A 137 -15.78 14.81 -27.06
C ARG A 137 -14.47 14.22 -26.56
N HIS A 138 -14.14 12.99 -26.95
CA HIS A 138 -12.85 12.35 -26.63
C HIS A 138 -12.04 12.03 -27.91
N PRO A 139 -11.60 13.06 -28.64
CA PRO A 139 -10.88 12.85 -29.89
C PRO A 139 -9.45 12.29 -29.73
N GLU A 140 -8.93 12.27 -28.51
CA GLU A 140 -7.60 11.73 -28.15
C GLU A 140 -7.58 10.19 -28.11
N SER A 141 -8.73 9.56 -27.87
CA SER A 141 -8.88 8.10 -27.78
C SER A 141 -8.55 7.40 -29.11
N GLU A 142 -7.75 6.34 -29.04
CA GLU A 142 -7.50 5.40 -30.14
C GLU A 142 -8.59 4.31 -30.11
N PRO A 143 -9.52 4.25 -31.08
CA PRO A 143 -10.72 3.40 -30.98
C PRO A 143 -10.43 1.90 -30.79
N MET A 144 -11.29 1.26 -30.03
CA MET A 144 -11.28 -0.17 -29.74
C MET A 144 -12.71 -0.72 -29.71
N ILE A 145 -12.86 -2.05 -29.75
CA ILE A 145 -14.16 -2.73 -29.73
C ILE A 145 -14.27 -3.71 -28.58
N ILE A 146 -15.45 -3.76 -27.97
CA ILE A 146 -15.81 -4.71 -26.92
C ILE A 146 -16.92 -5.60 -27.46
N GLY A 147 -16.66 -6.89 -27.63
CA GLY A 147 -17.64 -7.88 -28.06
C GLY A 147 -17.02 -9.27 -28.16
N LYS A 148 -17.84 -10.32 -27.99
CA LYS A 148 -17.36 -11.71 -27.87
C LYS A 148 -16.69 -12.31 -29.11
N ARG A 149 -16.82 -11.64 -30.26
CA ARG A 149 -16.18 -12.03 -31.54
C ARG A 149 -14.76 -11.44 -31.71
N PHE A 150 -14.35 -10.56 -30.80
CA PHE A 150 -13.07 -9.84 -30.84
C PHE A 150 -12.17 -10.29 -29.68
N ALA A 151 -10.94 -9.75 -29.60
CA ALA A 151 -10.09 -10.00 -28.45
C ALA A 151 -10.79 -9.58 -27.15
N VAL A 152 -10.68 -10.41 -26.10
CA VAL A 152 -11.18 -10.05 -24.76
C VAL A 152 -10.43 -8.82 -24.27
N LYS A 153 -11.18 -7.82 -23.81
CA LYS A 153 -10.64 -6.53 -23.36
C LYS A 153 -10.48 -6.49 -21.85
N VAL A 154 -9.56 -5.66 -21.35
CA VAL A 154 -9.31 -5.49 -19.91
C VAL A 154 -9.45 -4.03 -19.51
N ASN A 155 -10.27 -3.77 -18.50
CA ASN A 155 -10.41 -2.47 -17.87
C ASN A 155 -9.52 -2.35 -16.63
N ALA A 156 -8.90 -1.18 -16.41
CA ALA A 156 -8.24 -0.84 -15.16
C ALA A 156 -8.95 0.33 -14.45
N ASN A 157 -9.36 0.11 -13.19
CA ASN A 157 -9.92 1.17 -12.35
C ASN A 157 -8.79 2.01 -11.74
N ILE A 158 -8.86 3.32 -11.95
CA ILE A 158 -8.04 4.34 -11.30
C ILE A 158 -8.96 5.31 -10.54
N GLY A 159 -8.40 6.36 -9.95
CA GLY A 159 -9.17 7.37 -9.26
C GLY A 159 -8.53 7.78 -7.94
N ASN A 160 -8.73 9.05 -7.60
CA ASN A 160 -8.36 9.59 -6.31
C ASN A 160 -9.29 9.07 -5.20
N SER A 161 -8.85 9.21 -3.96
CA SER A 161 -9.72 8.99 -2.80
C SER A 161 -9.54 10.14 -1.83
N ALA A 162 -10.54 10.40 -0.97
CA ALA A 162 -10.48 11.43 0.08
C ALA A 162 -9.23 11.35 0.98
N VAL A 163 -8.50 10.23 0.95
CA VAL A 163 -7.34 9.94 1.79
C VAL A 163 -6.01 9.99 1.01
N ARG A 164 -6.01 10.06 -0.33
CA ARG A 164 -4.78 10.03 -1.17
C ARG A 164 -4.99 10.40 -2.64
N SER A 165 -3.93 10.95 -3.22
CA SER A 165 -3.57 11.10 -4.65
C SER A 165 -3.65 12.52 -5.22
N SER A 166 -2.67 12.91 -6.03
CA SER A 166 -2.66 14.16 -6.80
C SER A 166 -3.11 13.91 -8.25
N ILE A 167 -3.46 14.97 -8.98
CA ILE A 167 -3.81 14.88 -10.42
C ILE A 167 -2.69 14.19 -11.21
N SER A 168 -1.43 14.55 -10.95
CA SER A 168 -0.26 13.95 -11.62
C SER A 168 -0.12 12.46 -11.33
N ASP A 169 -0.46 12.01 -10.13
CA ASP A 169 -0.46 10.58 -9.77
C ASP A 169 -1.54 9.81 -10.53
N GLU A 170 -2.74 10.39 -10.71
CA GLU A 170 -3.81 9.74 -11.48
C GLU A 170 -3.48 9.64 -12.97
N VAL A 171 -2.87 10.68 -13.56
CA VAL A 171 -2.38 10.63 -14.94
C VAL A 171 -1.28 9.58 -15.07
N GLU A 172 -0.32 9.48 -14.14
CA GLU A 172 0.70 8.43 -14.19
C GLU A 172 0.10 7.03 -14.02
N LYS A 173 -0.93 6.84 -13.17
CA LYS A 173 -1.63 5.55 -13.06
C LYS A 173 -2.29 5.17 -14.39
N MET A 174 -2.92 6.12 -15.09
CA MET A 174 -3.48 5.91 -16.43
C MET A 174 -2.38 5.52 -17.43
N VAL A 175 -1.29 6.29 -17.51
CA VAL A 175 -0.15 5.97 -18.40
C VAL A 175 0.39 4.59 -18.09
N TRP A 176 0.55 4.26 -16.81
CA TRP A 176 1.06 2.97 -16.37
C TRP A 176 0.13 1.81 -16.72
N ALA A 177 -1.17 1.95 -16.48
CA ALA A 177 -2.16 0.91 -16.79
C ALA A 177 -2.22 0.64 -18.30
N THR A 178 -2.34 1.69 -19.12
CA THR A 178 -2.40 1.58 -20.58
C THR A 178 -1.10 1.03 -21.17
N ARG A 179 0.06 1.40 -20.59
CA ARG A 179 1.37 0.84 -20.94
C ARG A 179 1.41 -0.68 -20.85
N TRP A 180 0.75 -1.26 -19.84
CA TRP A 180 0.78 -2.70 -19.59
C TRP A 180 -0.35 -3.49 -20.25
N GLY A 181 -1.28 -2.82 -20.91
CA GLY A 181 -2.32 -3.49 -21.70
C GLY A 181 -3.75 -3.27 -21.22
N ALA A 182 -4.01 -2.27 -20.37
CA ALA A 182 -5.40 -1.86 -20.12
C ALA A 182 -6.00 -1.28 -21.42
N ASP A 183 -7.08 -1.89 -21.91
CA ASP A 183 -7.79 -1.50 -23.13
C ASP A 183 -8.78 -0.36 -22.89
N THR A 184 -9.27 -0.24 -21.66
CA THR A 184 -10.05 0.89 -21.15
C THR A 184 -9.58 1.22 -19.73
N ILE A 185 -9.92 2.42 -19.26
CA ILE A 185 -9.79 2.78 -17.85
C ILE A 185 -11.12 3.28 -17.31
N MET A 186 -11.30 3.19 -16.00
CA MET A 186 -12.39 3.90 -15.32
C MET A 186 -11.83 4.85 -14.28
N ASP A 187 -12.29 6.10 -14.32
CA ASP A 187 -12.08 7.04 -13.25
C ASP A 187 -13.16 6.86 -12.18
N LEU A 188 -12.77 6.23 -11.06
CA LEU A 188 -13.61 6.00 -9.89
C LEU A 188 -13.28 6.97 -8.74
N SER A 189 -12.73 8.14 -9.08
CA SER A 189 -12.38 9.21 -8.13
C SER A 189 -13.53 9.58 -7.19
N THR A 190 -13.17 9.84 -5.93
CA THR A 190 -14.09 10.28 -4.87
C THR A 190 -13.44 11.38 -4.01
N GLY A 191 -14.23 12.33 -3.52
CA GLY A 191 -13.76 13.50 -2.78
C GLY A 191 -13.63 14.77 -3.63
N ALA A 192 -12.68 15.65 -3.26
CA ALA A 192 -12.48 16.94 -3.91
C ALA A 192 -11.88 16.81 -5.34
N ASP A 193 -12.15 17.80 -6.19
CA ASP A 193 -11.56 17.95 -7.54
C ASP A 193 -11.79 16.80 -8.52
N ILE A 194 -12.88 16.03 -8.38
CA ILE A 194 -13.27 14.96 -9.31
C ILE A 194 -13.33 15.46 -10.76
N HIS A 195 -13.98 16.61 -10.99
CA HIS A 195 -14.14 17.18 -12.33
C HIS A 195 -12.78 17.48 -12.97
N THR A 196 -11.91 18.19 -12.23
CA THR A 196 -10.59 18.60 -12.69
C THR A 196 -9.70 17.38 -12.93
N THR A 197 -9.65 16.44 -12.00
CA THR A 197 -8.86 15.20 -12.13
C THR A 197 -9.25 14.43 -13.39
N ARG A 198 -10.55 14.27 -13.63
CA ARG A 198 -11.08 13.60 -14.83
C ARG A 198 -10.75 14.34 -16.12
N GLU A 199 -10.79 15.67 -16.13
CA GLU A 199 -10.41 16.46 -17.30
C GLU A 199 -8.97 16.15 -17.72
N TRP A 200 -8.05 16.13 -16.75
CA TRP A 200 -6.66 15.78 -17.01
C TRP A 200 -6.50 14.34 -17.51
N ILE A 201 -7.25 13.40 -16.95
CA ILE A 201 -7.23 12.00 -17.40
C ILE A 201 -7.72 11.89 -18.85
N ILE A 202 -8.91 12.44 -19.17
CA ILE A 202 -9.51 12.30 -20.52
C ILE A 202 -8.62 12.95 -21.57
N ARG A 203 -8.15 14.18 -21.36
CA ARG A 203 -7.27 14.88 -22.32
C ARG A 203 -5.94 14.16 -22.54
N ASN A 204 -5.55 13.26 -21.63
CA ASN A 204 -4.32 12.48 -21.72
C ASN A 204 -4.57 10.99 -22.02
N SER A 205 -5.81 10.54 -22.18
CA SER A 205 -6.08 9.11 -22.35
C SER A 205 -6.05 8.71 -23.83
N PRO A 206 -5.23 7.72 -24.22
CA PRO A 206 -5.30 7.13 -25.55
C PRO A 206 -6.34 6.01 -25.64
N VAL A 207 -7.02 5.69 -24.54
CA VAL A 207 -8.02 4.61 -24.45
C VAL A 207 -9.36 5.16 -23.94
N PRO A 208 -10.48 4.46 -24.18
CA PRO A 208 -11.76 4.87 -23.63
C PRO A 208 -11.77 5.01 -22.11
N VAL A 209 -12.41 6.08 -21.61
CA VAL A 209 -12.54 6.40 -20.19
C VAL A 209 -13.99 6.20 -19.74
N GLY A 210 -14.18 5.35 -18.73
CA GLY A 210 -15.47 5.13 -18.08
C GLY A 210 -15.60 5.84 -16.74
N THR A 211 -16.82 6.05 -16.28
CA THR A 211 -17.12 6.61 -14.95
C THR A 211 -18.36 5.96 -14.33
N VAL A 212 -18.58 6.26 -13.05
CA VAL A 212 -19.84 5.98 -12.35
C VAL A 212 -20.46 7.32 -11.94
N PRO A 213 -21.37 7.92 -12.74
CA PRO A 213 -21.81 9.30 -12.52
C PRO A 213 -22.43 9.57 -11.15
N VAL A 214 -23.03 8.56 -10.53
CA VAL A 214 -23.64 8.68 -9.19
C VAL A 214 -22.61 9.01 -8.10
N TYR A 215 -21.32 8.68 -8.28
CA TYR A 215 -20.28 9.04 -7.30
C TYR A 215 -20.07 10.55 -7.23
N GLN A 216 -19.96 11.22 -8.37
CA GLN A 216 -19.85 12.68 -8.39
C GLN A 216 -21.17 13.35 -7.97
N ALA A 217 -22.31 12.80 -8.37
CA ALA A 217 -23.61 13.30 -7.93
C ALA A 217 -23.75 13.25 -6.40
N LEU A 218 -23.27 12.16 -5.78
CA LEU A 218 -23.28 12.01 -4.33
C LEU A 218 -22.39 13.04 -3.61
N GLU A 219 -21.21 13.34 -4.17
CA GLU A 219 -20.33 14.39 -3.64
C GLU A 219 -20.97 15.78 -3.68
N LYS A 220 -21.72 16.09 -4.76
CA LYS A 220 -22.47 17.35 -4.88
C LYS A 220 -23.56 17.52 -3.81
N VAL A 221 -23.97 16.44 -3.16
CA VAL A 221 -24.93 16.45 -2.03
C VAL A 221 -24.25 16.08 -0.70
N ASN A 222 -22.94 16.31 -0.58
CA ASN A 222 -22.13 16.08 0.62
C ASN A 222 -22.24 14.65 1.18
N GLY A 223 -22.33 13.65 0.31
CA GLY A 223 -22.32 12.25 0.73
C GLY A 223 -23.68 11.69 1.16
N ASP A 224 -24.77 12.46 1.15
CA ASP A 224 -26.10 11.99 1.55
C ASP A 224 -26.87 11.41 0.36
N PRO A 225 -27.07 10.07 0.29
CA PRO A 225 -27.82 9.46 -0.80
C PRO A 225 -29.25 9.98 -0.87
N ALA A 226 -29.92 10.29 0.24
CA ALA A 226 -31.33 10.71 0.25
C ALA A 226 -31.53 12.08 -0.41
N SER A 227 -30.49 12.90 -0.47
CA SER A 227 -30.52 14.22 -1.09
C SER A 227 -30.33 14.19 -2.62
N LEU A 228 -30.08 13.02 -3.22
CA LEU A 228 -29.98 12.88 -4.68
C LEU A 228 -31.33 13.15 -5.37
N THR A 229 -31.25 13.84 -6.50
CA THR A 229 -32.40 14.12 -7.39
C THR A 229 -32.04 13.76 -8.83
N TRP A 230 -33.07 13.53 -9.65
CA TRP A 230 -32.89 13.29 -11.09
C TRP A 230 -32.17 14.46 -11.75
N GLU A 231 -32.55 15.70 -11.45
CA GLU A 231 -31.99 16.90 -12.07
C GLU A 231 -30.49 17.02 -11.80
N LEU A 232 -30.06 16.80 -10.56
CA LEU A 232 -28.65 16.84 -10.18
C LEU A 232 -27.85 15.73 -10.85
N TYR A 233 -28.41 14.52 -10.91
CA TYR A 233 -27.77 13.39 -11.61
C TYR A 233 -27.66 13.65 -13.12
N ARG A 234 -28.74 14.11 -13.76
CA ARG A 234 -28.80 14.48 -15.17
C ARG A 234 -27.75 15.53 -15.51
N ASP A 235 -27.65 16.59 -14.71
CA ASP A 235 -26.68 17.66 -14.93
C ASP A 235 -25.23 17.14 -14.78
N THR A 236 -25.01 16.19 -13.85
CA THR A 236 -23.71 15.49 -13.71
C THR A 236 -23.38 14.60 -14.91
N VAL A 237 -24.37 13.91 -15.47
CA VAL A 237 -24.21 13.12 -16.69
C VAL A 237 -23.84 14.02 -17.88
N ILE A 238 -24.53 15.15 -18.05
CA ILE A 238 -24.24 16.11 -19.14
C ILE A 238 -22.82 16.68 -18.98
N GLU A 239 -22.45 17.09 -17.77
CA GLU A 239 -21.10 17.58 -17.46
C GLU A 239 -20.02 16.57 -17.90
N GLN A 240 -20.19 15.29 -17.53
CA GLN A 240 -19.24 14.24 -17.91
C GLN A 240 -19.27 13.92 -19.41
N ALA A 241 -20.44 14.00 -20.04
CA ALA A 241 -20.60 13.81 -21.48
C ALA A 241 -19.83 14.87 -22.28
N GLU A 242 -19.87 16.12 -21.81
CA GLU A 242 -19.15 17.25 -22.42
C GLU A 242 -17.64 17.14 -22.25
N GLN A 243 -17.16 16.57 -21.14
CA GLN A 243 -15.73 16.32 -20.94
C GLN A 243 -15.18 15.25 -21.90
N GLY A 244 -15.98 14.25 -22.26
CA GLY A 244 -15.57 13.15 -23.14
C GLY A 244 -15.55 11.78 -22.48
N VAL A 245 -16.35 11.53 -21.44
CA VAL A 245 -16.51 10.17 -20.92
C VAL A 245 -17.13 9.26 -21.99
N ASP A 246 -16.51 8.12 -22.30
CA ASP A 246 -16.93 7.23 -23.40
C ASP A 246 -18.03 6.26 -23.01
N TYR A 247 -18.05 5.83 -21.75
CA TYR A 247 -19.08 4.96 -21.21
C TYR A 247 -19.37 5.27 -19.74
N MET A 248 -20.60 5.02 -19.32
CA MET A 248 -21.03 5.32 -17.96
C MET A 248 -21.70 4.10 -17.34
N THR A 249 -21.25 3.76 -16.14
CA THR A 249 -21.89 2.74 -15.31
C THR A 249 -23.14 3.30 -14.64
N VAL A 250 -24.30 2.82 -15.05
CA VAL A 250 -25.61 3.27 -14.56
C VAL A 250 -26.34 2.11 -13.90
N HIS A 251 -26.60 2.24 -12.59
CA HIS A 251 -27.22 1.22 -11.76
C HIS A 251 -28.77 1.27 -11.83
N ALA A 252 -29.32 1.35 -13.04
CA ALA A 252 -30.76 1.44 -13.26
C ALA A 252 -31.51 0.12 -13.00
N GLY A 253 -30.79 -1.00 -12.86
CA GLY A 253 -31.37 -2.30 -12.47
C GLY A 253 -31.66 -2.49 -10.98
N VAL A 254 -31.18 -1.56 -10.13
CA VAL A 254 -31.44 -1.58 -8.69
C VAL A 254 -32.82 -1.00 -8.41
N LEU A 255 -33.83 -1.87 -8.44
CA LEU A 255 -35.22 -1.49 -8.23
C LEU A 255 -35.60 -1.62 -6.75
N LEU A 256 -36.53 -0.78 -6.29
CA LEU A 256 -37.03 -0.78 -4.91
C LEU A 256 -37.49 -2.18 -4.49
N ARG A 257 -38.18 -2.90 -5.38
CA ARG A 257 -38.67 -4.27 -5.15
C ARG A 257 -37.56 -5.32 -5.09
N HIS A 258 -36.37 -5.03 -5.60
CA HIS A 258 -35.23 -5.96 -5.56
C HIS A 258 -34.44 -5.83 -4.25
N VAL A 259 -34.46 -4.66 -3.59
CA VAL A 259 -33.69 -4.43 -2.35
C VAL A 259 -33.98 -5.48 -1.26
N PRO A 260 -35.25 -5.85 -0.95
CA PRO A 260 -35.55 -6.86 0.06
C PRO A 260 -34.99 -8.26 -0.25
N LEU A 261 -34.76 -8.59 -1.53
CA LEU A 261 -34.18 -9.89 -1.92
C LEU A 261 -32.75 -10.07 -1.39
N THR A 262 -32.08 -8.97 -1.04
CA THR A 262 -30.72 -8.99 -0.50
C THR A 262 -30.66 -9.18 1.01
N ALA A 263 -31.80 -9.19 1.71
CA ALA A 263 -31.85 -9.21 3.18
C ALA A 263 -31.23 -10.48 3.79
N GLU A 264 -31.28 -11.61 3.07
CA GLU A 264 -30.74 -12.90 3.52
C GLU A 264 -29.31 -13.17 3.04
N ARG A 265 -28.70 -12.23 2.29
CA ARG A 265 -27.31 -12.38 1.82
C ARG A 265 -26.31 -12.34 2.96
N VAL A 266 -25.22 -13.09 2.80
CA VAL A 266 -24.07 -13.08 3.72
C VAL A 266 -23.35 -11.74 3.69
N THR A 267 -23.19 -11.15 2.50
CA THR A 267 -22.45 -9.88 2.32
C THR A 267 -23.31 -8.70 1.89
N GLY A 268 -24.63 -8.88 1.78
CA GLY A 268 -25.57 -7.82 1.42
C GLY A 268 -25.32 -7.24 0.01
N ILE A 269 -25.37 -5.92 -0.09
CA ILE A 269 -25.09 -5.17 -1.32
C ILE A 269 -23.66 -4.64 -1.26
N VAL A 270 -22.77 -5.20 -2.07
CA VAL A 270 -21.35 -4.80 -2.12
C VAL A 270 -21.03 -3.77 -3.21
N SER A 271 -21.96 -3.50 -4.11
CA SER A 271 -21.81 -2.41 -5.07
C SER A 271 -21.94 -1.06 -4.37
N ARG A 272 -20.94 -0.18 -4.53
CA ARG A 272 -21.04 1.19 -4.03
C ARG A 272 -22.18 1.95 -4.71
N GLY A 273 -22.26 1.91 -6.05
CA GLY A 273 -23.36 2.55 -6.78
C GLY A 273 -24.71 1.91 -6.45
N GLY A 274 -24.76 0.58 -6.33
CA GLY A 274 -25.98 -0.14 -5.98
C GLY A 274 -26.48 0.17 -4.56
N SER A 275 -25.59 0.26 -3.57
CA SER A 275 -25.95 0.62 -2.19
C SER A 275 -26.43 2.07 -2.07
N ILE A 276 -25.85 3.01 -2.83
CA ILE A 276 -26.35 4.40 -2.92
C ILE A 276 -27.79 4.42 -3.44
N MET A 277 -28.06 3.70 -4.53
CA MET A 277 -29.40 3.66 -5.11
C MET A 277 -30.41 2.93 -4.23
N ALA A 278 -30.00 1.84 -3.58
CA ALA A 278 -30.85 1.14 -2.61
C ALA A 278 -31.19 2.05 -1.41
N ALA A 279 -30.22 2.79 -0.88
CA ALA A 279 -30.44 3.75 0.20
C ALA A 279 -31.42 4.86 -0.21
N TRP A 280 -31.26 5.43 -1.42
CA TRP A 280 -32.20 6.42 -1.95
C TRP A 280 -33.63 5.85 -2.10
N CYS A 281 -33.76 4.65 -2.68
CA CYS A 281 -35.07 4.00 -2.86
C CYS A 281 -35.76 3.77 -1.51
N LEU A 282 -35.02 3.32 -0.49
CA LEU A 282 -35.56 3.08 0.85
C LEU A 282 -35.94 4.37 1.58
N ALA A 283 -35.12 5.43 1.45
CA ALA A 283 -35.38 6.72 2.09
C ALA A 283 -36.65 7.39 1.56
N HIS A 284 -36.90 7.28 0.25
CA HIS A 284 -38.07 7.89 -0.40
C HIS A 284 -39.25 6.94 -0.56
N HIS A 285 -39.03 5.63 -0.39
CA HIS A 285 -39.97 4.56 -0.74
C HIS A 285 -40.53 4.71 -2.16
N ARG A 286 -39.64 5.02 -3.11
CA ARG A 286 -39.94 5.22 -4.54
C ARG A 286 -39.04 4.35 -5.40
N GLU A 287 -39.51 4.07 -6.61
CA GLU A 287 -38.70 3.36 -7.60
C GLU A 287 -37.50 4.20 -8.03
N SER A 288 -36.40 3.54 -8.37
CA SER A 288 -35.13 4.16 -8.76
C SER A 288 -35.33 5.22 -9.83
N PHE A 289 -34.90 6.46 -9.55
CA PHE A 289 -35.00 7.55 -10.54
C PHE A 289 -34.15 7.27 -11.79
N LEU A 290 -33.11 6.43 -11.69
CA LEU A 290 -32.31 6.00 -12.84
C LEU A 290 -33.11 5.09 -13.78
N TYR A 291 -34.03 4.29 -13.21
CA TYR A 291 -34.94 3.45 -13.98
C TYR A 291 -36.09 4.29 -14.56
N THR A 292 -36.73 5.14 -13.76
CA THR A 292 -37.91 5.89 -14.22
C THR A 292 -37.60 6.98 -15.24
N HIS A 293 -36.36 7.50 -15.28
CA HIS A 293 -35.90 8.49 -16.26
C HIS A 293 -34.92 7.89 -17.29
N PHE A 294 -34.94 6.57 -17.50
CA PHE A 294 -33.99 5.90 -18.39
C PHE A 294 -34.09 6.37 -19.86
N ASP A 295 -35.30 6.67 -20.36
CA ASP A 295 -35.48 7.26 -21.69
C ASP A 295 -34.80 8.63 -21.83
N GLU A 296 -34.89 9.49 -20.81
CA GLU A 296 -34.20 10.79 -20.82
C GLU A 296 -32.66 10.62 -20.81
N LEU A 297 -32.14 9.60 -20.12
CA LEU A 297 -30.71 9.25 -20.20
C LEU A 297 -30.32 8.81 -21.60
N CYS A 298 -31.14 8.00 -22.27
CA CYS A 298 -30.90 7.58 -23.65
C CYS A 298 -30.79 8.78 -24.60
N GLU A 299 -31.66 9.79 -24.43
CA GLU A 299 -31.63 11.05 -25.21
C GLU A 299 -30.36 11.88 -24.99
N ILE A 300 -29.73 11.77 -23.82
CA ILE A 300 -28.40 12.37 -23.60
C ILE A 300 -27.34 11.53 -24.30
N PHE A 301 -27.31 10.22 -24.05
CA PHE A 301 -26.23 9.34 -24.52
C PHE A 301 -26.15 9.29 -26.05
N ARG A 302 -27.29 9.25 -26.74
CA ARG A 302 -27.36 9.20 -28.21
C ARG A 302 -26.79 10.45 -28.91
N ARG A 303 -26.68 11.58 -28.21
CA ARG A 303 -26.12 12.82 -28.75
C ARG A 303 -24.59 12.84 -28.72
N TYR A 304 -24.00 12.19 -27.73
CA TYR A 304 -22.55 12.19 -27.50
C TYR A 304 -21.87 10.88 -27.91
N ASP A 305 -22.64 9.83 -28.21
CA ASP A 305 -22.18 8.45 -28.41
C ASP A 305 -21.54 7.83 -27.16
N ILE A 306 -22.19 8.06 -26.02
CA ILE A 306 -21.83 7.39 -24.77
C ILE A 306 -22.41 5.98 -24.77
N THR A 307 -21.59 5.00 -24.44
CA THR A 307 -22.04 3.62 -24.24
C THR A 307 -22.59 3.43 -22.82
N PHE A 308 -23.76 2.81 -22.68
CA PHE A 308 -24.22 2.34 -21.38
C PHE A 308 -23.37 1.15 -20.92
N SER A 309 -22.82 1.25 -19.73
CA SER A 309 -22.42 0.10 -18.93
C SER A 309 -23.53 -0.12 -17.90
N LEU A 310 -24.45 -1.04 -18.16
CA LEU A 310 -25.57 -1.28 -17.25
C LEU A 310 -25.07 -2.00 -16.01
N GLY A 311 -25.03 -1.27 -14.88
CA GLY A 311 -24.31 -1.66 -13.67
C GLY A 311 -24.97 -2.81 -12.90
N ASP A 312 -24.15 -3.67 -12.30
CA ASP A 312 -24.54 -4.83 -11.50
C ASP A 312 -24.64 -4.46 -10.01
N GLY A 313 -25.57 -3.57 -9.68
CA GLY A 313 -25.76 -3.04 -8.34
C GLY A 313 -26.03 -4.09 -7.27
N LEU A 314 -26.59 -5.23 -7.65
CA LEU A 314 -26.91 -6.38 -6.81
C LEU A 314 -25.99 -7.58 -7.10
N ARG A 315 -24.77 -7.37 -7.61
CA ARG A 315 -23.79 -8.46 -7.75
C ARG A 315 -23.47 -9.16 -6.42
N PRO A 316 -23.07 -10.44 -6.44
CA PRO A 316 -22.66 -11.16 -5.23
C PRO A 316 -21.28 -10.71 -4.73
N GLY A 317 -21.20 -10.43 -3.43
CA GLY A 317 -19.96 -10.10 -2.71
C GLY A 317 -19.32 -11.27 -1.96
N SER A 318 -19.93 -12.44 -2.04
CA SER A 318 -19.37 -13.70 -1.56
C SER A 318 -19.84 -14.85 -2.43
N ILE A 319 -19.10 -15.96 -2.40
CA ILE A 319 -19.45 -17.21 -3.08
C ILE A 319 -20.82 -17.74 -2.63
N ALA A 320 -21.23 -17.45 -1.39
CA ALA A 320 -22.52 -17.86 -0.84
C ALA A 320 -23.70 -17.15 -1.51
N ASP A 321 -23.50 -15.88 -1.88
CA ASP A 321 -24.54 -15.03 -2.48
C ASP A 321 -24.62 -15.20 -4.01
N ALA A 322 -23.74 -15.99 -4.61
CA ALA A 322 -23.64 -16.17 -6.06
C ALA A 322 -24.86 -16.87 -6.67
N ASN A 323 -25.39 -16.31 -7.76
CA ASN A 323 -26.54 -16.79 -8.53
C ASN A 323 -27.84 -16.80 -7.71
N ASP A 324 -27.99 -15.85 -6.79
CA ASP A 324 -29.22 -15.71 -6.02
C ASP A 324 -30.32 -14.94 -6.79
N GLU A 325 -31.49 -14.84 -6.18
CA GLU A 325 -32.65 -14.19 -6.80
C GLU A 325 -32.43 -12.68 -7.01
N ALA A 326 -31.75 -11.99 -6.09
CA ALA A 326 -31.47 -10.57 -6.23
C ALA A 326 -30.59 -10.26 -7.45
N GLN A 327 -29.54 -11.06 -7.66
CA GLN A 327 -28.64 -10.92 -8.81
C GLN A 327 -29.39 -11.12 -10.13
N PHE A 328 -30.16 -12.21 -10.26
CA PHE A 328 -30.86 -12.50 -11.51
C PHE A 328 -32.11 -11.65 -11.74
N ALA A 329 -32.74 -11.12 -10.68
CA ALA A 329 -33.79 -10.12 -10.82
C ALA A 329 -33.25 -8.83 -11.45
N GLU A 330 -32.09 -8.36 -11.00
CA GLU A 330 -31.41 -7.22 -11.65
C GLU A 330 -31.05 -7.54 -13.09
N LEU A 331 -30.42 -8.69 -13.38
CA LEU A 331 -30.02 -9.07 -14.74
C LEU A 331 -31.20 -9.06 -15.73
N ARG A 332 -32.38 -9.54 -15.32
CA ARG A 332 -33.61 -9.47 -16.14
C ARG A 332 -34.01 -8.03 -16.44
N THR A 333 -33.92 -7.13 -15.47
CA THR A 333 -34.14 -5.69 -15.69
C THR A 333 -33.09 -5.09 -16.62
N LEU A 334 -31.82 -5.49 -16.52
CA LEU A 334 -30.79 -5.00 -17.44
C LEU A 334 -31.08 -5.41 -18.89
N GLY A 335 -31.65 -6.60 -19.11
CA GLY A 335 -32.15 -7.04 -20.42
C GLY A 335 -33.23 -6.13 -20.98
N GLU A 336 -34.25 -5.80 -20.17
CA GLU A 336 -35.30 -4.83 -20.54
C GLU A 336 -34.71 -3.46 -20.92
N LEU A 337 -33.81 -2.93 -20.08
CA LEU A 337 -33.15 -1.64 -20.32
C LEU A 337 -32.25 -1.67 -21.57
N THR A 338 -31.68 -2.81 -21.89
CA THR A 338 -30.89 -3.00 -23.12
C THR A 338 -31.75 -2.83 -24.36
N THR A 339 -32.93 -3.45 -24.40
CA THR A 339 -33.88 -3.28 -25.50
C THR A 339 -34.28 -1.81 -25.65
N ILE A 340 -34.56 -1.13 -24.54
CA ILE A 340 -34.92 0.31 -24.54
C ILE A 340 -33.77 1.15 -25.10
N ALA A 341 -32.56 1.05 -24.55
CA ALA A 341 -31.40 1.84 -25.00
C ALA A 341 -31.06 1.58 -26.48
N LYS A 342 -31.10 0.32 -26.92
CA LYS A 342 -30.91 -0.04 -28.34
C LYS A 342 -31.99 0.58 -29.24
N SER A 343 -33.23 0.73 -28.76
CA SER A 343 -34.31 1.37 -29.55
C SER A 343 -34.05 2.87 -29.79
N HIS A 344 -33.33 3.52 -28.86
CA HIS A 344 -32.85 4.91 -28.99
C HIS A 344 -31.55 5.03 -29.81
N GLY A 345 -31.03 3.92 -30.31
CA GLY A 345 -29.75 3.87 -31.01
C GLY A 345 -28.53 4.03 -30.09
N VAL A 346 -28.67 3.78 -28.78
CA VAL A 346 -27.56 3.86 -27.83
C VAL A 346 -26.86 2.50 -27.69
N GLN A 347 -25.53 2.54 -27.62
CA GLN A 347 -24.69 1.35 -27.41
C GLN A 347 -24.80 0.86 -25.96
N VAL A 348 -24.80 -0.47 -25.74
CA VAL A 348 -24.99 -1.07 -24.41
C VAL A 348 -24.03 -2.23 -24.20
N MET A 349 -23.42 -2.27 -23.03
CA MET A 349 -22.77 -3.46 -22.45
C MET A 349 -23.34 -3.70 -21.04
N ILE A 350 -23.28 -4.95 -20.58
CA ILE A 350 -23.85 -5.40 -19.30
C ILE A 350 -22.74 -5.64 -18.31
N GLU A 351 -22.83 -5.07 -17.11
CA GLU A 351 -21.94 -5.45 -16.01
C GLU A 351 -22.40 -6.75 -15.35
N GLY A 352 -21.43 -7.54 -14.88
CA GLY A 352 -21.66 -8.86 -14.35
C GLY A 352 -20.78 -9.20 -13.14
N PRO A 353 -21.06 -10.35 -12.52
CA PRO A 353 -20.84 -10.60 -11.11
C PRO A 353 -19.38 -10.49 -10.64
N GLY A 354 -19.28 -10.29 -9.32
CA GLY A 354 -18.04 -10.29 -8.54
C GLY A 354 -17.63 -11.68 -8.05
N HIS A 355 -18.27 -12.23 -7.02
CA HIS A 355 -17.82 -13.48 -6.38
C HIS A 355 -18.66 -14.67 -6.86
N VAL A 356 -18.05 -15.60 -7.62
CA VAL A 356 -18.77 -16.74 -8.22
C VAL A 356 -17.89 -18.00 -8.21
N PRO A 357 -18.34 -19.11 -7.60
CA PRO A 357 -17.56 -20.34 -7.62
C PRO A 357 -17.55 -20.95 -9.02
N MET A 358 -16.44 -21.60 -9.39
CA MET A 358 -16.19 -22.07 -10.77
C MET A 358 -17.36 -22.84 -11.43
N HIS A 359 -18.11 -23.64 -10.67
CA HIS A 359 -19.23 -24.43 -11.21
C HIS A 359 -20.47 -23.60 -11.58
N LYS A 360 -20.56 -22.35 -11.14
CA LYS A 360 -21.66 -21.40 -11.42
C LYS A 360 -21.34 -20.40 -12.53
N ILE A 361 -20.08 -20.32 -12.97
CA ILE A 361 -19.62 -19.28 -13.92
C ILE A 361 -20.34 -19.37 -15.27
N ALA A 362 -20.42 -20.57 -15.87
CA ALA A 362 -21.02 -20.74 -17.20
C ALA A 362 -22.52 -20.40 -17.23
N GLU A 363 -23.23 -20.57 -16.12
CA GLU A 363 -24.64 -20.21 -16.02
C GLU A 363 -24.85 -18.70 -16.11
N ASN A 364 -23.95 -17.90 -15.54
CA ASN A 364 -24.04 -16.44 -15.59
C ASN A 364 -23.97 -15.92 -17.03
N VAL A 365 -23.02 -16.43 -17.82
CA VAL A 365 -22.88 -16.03 -19.24
C VAL A 365 -24.09 -16.47 -20.05
N ARG A 366 -24.54 -17.73 -19.87
CA ARG A 366 -25.72 -18.24 -20.59
C ARG A 366 -26.96 -17.39 -20.31
N LEU A 367 -27.20 -17.02 -19.05
CA LEU A 367 -28.35 -16.22 -18.67
C LEU A 367 -28.24 -14.77 -19.16
N GLU A 368 -27.03 -14.19 -19.14
CA GLU A 368 -26.83 -12.86 -19.72
C GLU A 368 -27.11 -12.86 -21.22
N GLU A 369 -26.59 -13.83 -21.98
CA GLU A 369 -26.86 -13.92 -23.42
C GLU A 369 -28.36 -14.08 -23.73
N GLU A 370 -29.05 -14.92 -22.95
CA GLU A 370 -30.49 -15.20 -23.10
C GLU A 370 -31.36 -13.96 -22.77
N LEU A 371 -31.01 -13.22 -21.73
CA LEU A 371 -31.82 -12.12 -21.19
C LEU A 371 -31.47 -10.76 -21.80
N CYS A 372 -30.22 -10.55 -22.20
CA CYS A 372 -29.67 -9.26 -22.62
C CYS A 372 -29.36 -9.18 -24.13
N GLU A 373 -29.96 -10.06 -24.93
CA GLU A 373 -29.82 -10.08 -26.40
C GLU A 373 -28.36 -10.16 -26.87
N GLU A 374 -27.55 -11.00 -26.21
CA GLU A 374 -26.12 -11.17 -26.47
C GLU A 374 -25.30 -9.85 -26.42
N ALA A 375 -25.74 -8.85 -25.67
CA ALA A 375 -24.96 -7.63 -25.45
C ALA A 375 -23.56 -7.97 -24.87
N PRO A 376 -22.53 -7.14 -25.07
CA PRO A 376 -21.21 -7.43 -24.52
C PRO A 376 -21.25 -7.50 -22.99
N PHE A 377 -20.78 -8.62 -22.44
CA PHE A 377 -20.70 -8.81 -20.99
C PHE A 377 -19.37 -8.29 -20.43
N TYR A 378 -19.42 -7.58 -19.31
CA TYR A 378 -18.30 -6.94 -18.61
C TYR A 378 -18.26 -7.35 -17.14
N THR A 379 -17.26 -8.13 -16.70
CA THR A 379 -17.30 -8.75 -15.35
C THR A 379 -16.15 -8.34 -14.44
N LEU A 380 -16.43 -8.23 -13.13
CA LEU A 380 -15.41 -7.98 -12.09
C LEU A 380 -14.82 -9.30 -11.58
N GLY A 381 -13.77 -9.80 -12.24
CA GLY A 381 -13.28 -11.17 -12.04
C GLY A 381 -14.08 -12.15 -12.91
N PRO A 382 -14.83 -13.13 -12.35
CA PRO A 382 -15.22 -13.23 -10.93
C PRO A 382 -14.20 -13.92 -10.02
N LEU A 383 -14.23 -13.60 -8.72
CA LEU A 383 -13.45 -14.29 -7.69
C LEU A 383 -13.98 -15.70 -7.49
N ALA A 384 -13.13 -16.71 -7.71
CA ALA A 384 -13.50 -18.11 -7.57
C ALA A 384 -13.56 -18.60 -6.10
N THR A 385 -13.01 -17.83 -5.15
CA THR A 385 -13.01 -18.12 -3.71
C THR A 385 -12.76 -16.87 -2.87
N ASP A 386 -13.31 -16.82 -1.65
CA ASP A 386 -13.25 -15.65 -0.75
C ASP A 386 -12.14 -15.72 0.32
N ILE A 387 -11.29 -16.75 0.29
CA ILE A 387 -10.42 -17.10 1.43
C ILE A 387 -9.02 -16.52 1.36
N ALA A 388 -8.69 -15.77 0.29
CA ALA A 388 -7.33 -15.34 0.00
C ALA A 388 -7.20 -13.83 -0.27
N PRO A 389 -7.62 -12.97 0.69
CA PRO A 389 -7.38 -11.53 0.57
C PRO A 389 -5.87 -11.27 0.41
N ALA A 390 -5.53 -10.17 -0.26
CA ALA A 390 -4.21 -9.88 -0.84
C ALA A 390 -3.87 -10.63 -2.14
N TYR A 391 -4.57 -11.74 -2.42
CA TYR A 391 -4.35 -12.57 -3.60
C TYR A 391 -5.58 -12.64 -4.51
N ASP A 392 -6.48 -11.67 -4.36
CA ASP A 392 -7.73 -11.65 -5.13
C ASP A 392 -7.53 -11.41 -6.63
N HIS A 393 -6.42 -10.79 -7.03
CA HIS A 393 -5.96 -10.78 -8.41
C HIS A 393 -5.78 -12.21 -8.98
N ILE A 394 -5.37 -13.18 -8.17
CA ILE A 394 -5.23 -14.60 -8.57
C ILE A 394 -6.58 -15.31 -8.49
N THR A 395 -7.33 -15.14 -7.40
CA THR A 395 -8.64 -15.81 -7.24
C THR A 395 -9.62 -15.38 -8.34
N SER A 396 -9.59 -14.10 -8.71
CA SER A 396 -10.36 -13.53 -9.82
C SER A 396 -9.81 -13.93 -11.18
N ALA A 397 -8.49 -14.02 -11.38
CA ALA A 397 -7.94 -14.44 -12.67
C ALA A 397 -8.42 -15.84 -13.10
N ILE A 398 -8.66 -16.74 -12.14
CA ILE A 398 -9.26 -18.06 -12.41
C ILE A 398 -10.67 -17.90 -13.00
N GLY A 399 -11.55 -17.16 -12.30
CA GLY A 399 -12.92 -16.97 -12.78
C GLY A 399 -12.99 -16.12 -14.04
N ALA A 400 -12.17 -15.08 -14.14
CA ALA A 400 -12.05 -14.20 -15.30
C ALA A 400 -11.66 -14.96 -16.57
N ALA A 401 -10.68 -15.86 -16.49
CA ALA A 401 -10.30 -16.70 -17.62
C ALA A 401 -11.44 -17.66 -18.03
N MET A 402 -12.15 -18.23 -17.06
CA MET A 402 -13.28 -19.14 -17.31
C MET A 402 -14.49 -18.42 -17.91
N ILE A 403 -14.83 -17.24 -17.41
CA ILE A 403 -16.00 -16.47 -17.86
C ILE A 403 -15.75 -15.85 -19.23
N ALA A 404 -14.52 -15.38 -19.50
CA ALA A 404 -14.08 -14.97 -20.83
C ALA A 404 -14.13 -16.14 -21.83
N GLN A 405 -13.70 -17.33 -21.43
CA GLN A 405 -13.83 -18.53 -22.27
C GLN A 405 -15.30 -18.86 -22.59
N ALA A 406 -16.22 -18.57 -21.66
CA ALA A 406 -17.64 -18.81 -21.84
C ALA A 406 -18.33 -17.76 -22.74
N GLY A 407 -17.81 -16.53 -22.83
CA GLY A 407 -18.36 -15.51 -23.73
C GLY A 407 -18.18 -14.04 -23.30
N THR A 408 -17.64 -13.77 -22.10
CA THR A 408 -17.44 -12.39 -21.63
C THR A 408 -16.49 -11.58 -22.53
N ALA A 409 -16.88 -10.34 -22.85
CA ALA A 409 -16.19 -9.47 -23.79
C ALA A 409 -15.14 -8.56 -23.14
N MET A 410 -15.37 -8.12 -21.90
CA MET A 410 -14.44 -7.29 -21.14
C MET A 410 -14.31 -7.75 -19.68
N LEU A 411 -13.12 -7.64 -19.13
CA LEU A 411 -12.79 -8.03 -17.75
C LEU A 411 -12.34 -6.80 -16.97
N CYS A 412 -13.01 -6.50 -15.86
CA CYS A 412 -12.52 -5.53 -14.89
C CYS A 412 -11.45 -6.22 -14.06
N TYR A 413 -10.25 -5.62 -14.00
CA TYR A 413 -9.18 -6.18 -13.22
C TYR A 413 -9.51 -6.20 -11.72
N VAL A 414 -8.80 -7.03 -10.97
CA VAL A 414 -8.84 -7.04 -9.51
C VAL A 414 -7.41 -6.93 -9.02
N THR A 415 -7.16 -6.05 -8.06
CA THR A 415 -5.79 -5.79 -7.59
C THR A 415 -5.43 -6.73 -6.43
N PRO A 416 -4.12 -6.89 -6.11
CA PRO A 416 -3.71 -7.51 -4.85
C PRO A 416 -4.15 -6.75 -3.59
N LYS A 417 -4.79 -5.58 -3.71
CA LYS A 417 -5.29 -4.80 -2.57
C LYS A 417 -6.81 -4.81 -2.46
N GLU A 418 -7.50 -5.53 -3.34
CA GLU A 418 -8.93 -5.78 -3.19
C GLU A 418 -9.25 -6.31 -1.79
N HIS A 419 -10.36 -5.85 -1.22
CA HIS A 419 -10.79 -6.12 0.16
C HIS A 419 -9.85 -5.66 1.28
N LEU A 420 -8.73 -4.98 0.96
CA LEU A 420 -7.74 -4.52 1.94
C LEU A 420 -7.59 -3.01 1.98
N ARG A 421 -7.39 -2.35 0.82
CA ARG A 421 -7.18 -0.89 0.68
C ARG A 421 -7.14 -0.44 -0.80
N PRO A 422 -7.17 0.86 -1.11
CA PRO A 422 -6.97 1.36 -2.47
C PRO A 422 -5.57 1.02 -3.06
N PRO A 423 -5.45 0.80 -4.39
CA PRO A 423 -4.17 0.59 -5.07
C PRO A 423 -3.34 1.90 -5.17
N GLY A 424 -2.00 1.79 -5.12
CA GLY A 424 -1.07 2.93 -5.22
C GLY A 424 -0.02 2.76 -6.33
N PRO A 425 0.59 3.84 -6.84
CA PRO A 425 1.59 3.78 -7.92
C PRO A 425 2.90 3.11 -7.44
N ARG A 426 3.59 2.41 -8.35
CA ARG A 426 4.95 1.87 -8.12
C ARG A 426 5.99 2.96 -8.42
N ARG A 427 6.84 3.33 -7.44
CA ARG A 427 8.06 4.11 -7.71
C ARG A 427 9.20 3.16 -8.10
N ARG A 428 9.91 3.48 -9.18
CA ARG A 428 11.08 2.73 -9.66
C ARG A 428 12.22 2.77 -8.63
N GLN A 429 12.68 1.59 -8.20
CA GLN A 429 13.98 1.41 -7.58
C GLN A 429 15.06 1.66 -8.64
N GLY A 430 15.60 2.88 -8.71
CA GLY A 430 16.72 3.19 -9.58
C GLY A 430 17.97 2.44 -9.13
N ARG A 431 18.41 1.43 -9.88
CA ARG A 431 19.77 0.89 -9.76
C ARG A 431 20.77 1.96 -10.20
N ARG A 432 21.37 2.67 -9.24
CA ARG A 432 22.64 3.38 -9.42
C ARG A 432 23.74 2.54 -8.77
N ASP A 433 24.23 1.54 -9.50
CA ASP A 433 25.53 0.96 -9.18
C ASP A 433 26.61 1.93 -9.67
N HIS A 434 27.08 2.79 -8.76
CA HIS A 434 28.35 3.47 -8.91
C HIS A 434 29.48 2.45 -8.68
N ILE A 435 29.97 1.86 -9.78
CA ILE A 435 31.28 1.22 -9.78
C ILE A 435 32.32 2.33 -9.66
N GLN A 436 32.85 2.49 -8.44
CA GLN A 436 34.04 3.30 -8.22
C GLN A 436 35.26 2.63 -8.85
N ASP A 437 35.81 3.36 -9.81
CA ASP A 437 37.05 3.13 -10.52
C ASP A 437 38.24 3.21 -9.55
N ARG A 438 38.85 2.07 -9.19
CA ARG A 438 40.18 2.04 -8.56
C ARG A 438 41.22 1.60 -9.58
N ARG A 439 41.95 2.59 -10.08
CA ARG A 439 43.19 2.46 -10.86
C ARG A 439 44.20 1.57 -10.12
N ALA A 440 44.71 0.56 -10.81
CA ALA A 440 46.05 0.04 -10.58
C ALA A 440 46.76 -0.16 -11.94
N LEU A 441 47.71 0.75 -12.16
CA LEU A 441 48.84 0.75 -13.09
C LEU A 441 49.21 -0.58 -13.78
N ARG A 442 49.28 -0.58 -15.12
CA ARG A 442 50.51 -0.83 -15.91
C ARG A 442 50.33 -0.56 -17.41
N ARG A 443 51.30 0.15 -17.99
CA ARG A 443 51.51 0.47 -19.42
C ARG A 443 52.13 -0.75 -20.19
N PRO A 444 52.54 -0.67 -21.48
CA PRO A 444 51.72 -1.05 -22.64
C PRO A 444 52.41 -2.09 -23.59
N ARG A 445 51.62 -2.61 -24.53
CA ARG A 445 51.93 -3.08 -25.91
C ARG A 445 53.31 -3.70 -26.22
N GLN A 446 53.31 -4.91 -26.79
CA GLN A 446 53.99 -5.25 -28.07
C GLN A 446 53.70 -6.69 -28.53
N GLY A 447 53.56 -6.90 -29.85
CA GLY A 447 54.04 -8.10 -30.54
C GLY A 447 53.03 -9.20 -30.90
N ALA A 448 52.88 -9.44 -32.21
CA ALA A 448 52.15 -10.52 -32.90
C ALA A 448 52.89 -11.91 -32.80
N PRO A 449 52.61 -13.00 -33.57
CA PRO A 449 51.60 -13.25 -34.62
C PRO A 449 50.96 -14.69 -34.67
N ALA A 450 50.11 -14.86 -35.68
CA ALA A 450 49.52 -16.03 -36.37
C ALA A 450 50.01 -17.48 -36.15
N GLY A 451 49.08 -18.44 -36.35
CA GLY A 451 49.41 -19.77 -36.90
C GLY A 451 48.37 -20.91 -36.72
N ALA A 452 47.75 -21.33 -37.85
CA ALA A 452 47.22 -22.67 -38.24
C ALA A 452 46.17 -23.37 -37.32
N GLY A 453 45.00 -23.86 -37.76
CA GLY A 453 44.64 -24.69 -38.93
C GLY A 453 44.18 -26.07 -38.39
N THR A 454 42.92 -26.53 -38.46
CA THR A 454 42.32 -27.23 -39.62
C THR A 454 40.95 -27.84 -39.26
N ARG A 455 40.02 -27.81 -40.25
CA ARG A 455 38.95 -28.79 -40.59
C ARG A 455 37.89 -29.23 -39.53
N ARG A 456 36.62 -28.89 -39.77
CA ARG A 456 35.57 -29.84 -40.26
C ARG A 456 34.21 -29.16 -40.53
N ARG A 457 33.48 -29.77 -41.48
CA ARG A 457 32.18 -29.41 -42.05
C ARG A 457 31.00 -29.39 -41.06
N THR A 458 30.00 -28.63 -41.49
CA THR A 458 28.59 -28.50 -41.11
C THR A 458 27.78 -29.82 -41.09
N GLN A 459 26.95 -30.03 -40.04
CA GLN A 459 25.48 -30.13 -40.14
C GLN A 459 24.80 -30.32 -38.76
N GLN A 460 23.71 -29.56 -38.59
CA GLN A 460 22.46 -29.82 -37.85
C GLN A 460 22.50 -30.54 -36.48
N GLY A 461 22.11 -29.78 -35.44
CA GLY A 461 21.63 -30.33 -34.18
C GLY A 461 21.02 -29.23 -33.32
N ALA A 462 19.72 -29.30 -33.07
CA ALA A 462 18.97 -28.39 -32.21
C ALA A 462 19.58 -28.33 -30.80
N LEU A 463 19.88 -27.13 -30.31
CA LEU A 463 20.30 -26.93 -28.93
C LEU A 463 19.06 -26.83 -28.04
N ARG A 464 18.76 -27.93 -27.34
CA ARG A 464 17.78 -27.99 -26.25
C ARG A 464 18.42 -27.42 -24.98
N ILE A 465 17.81 -26.38 -24.40
CA ILE A 465 18.08 -25.95 -23.03
C ILE A 465 17.02 -26.60 -22.11
N PRO A 466 17.39 -27.16 -20.94
CA PRO A 466 16.50 -28.01 -20.16
C PRO A 466 15.51 -27.20 -19.32
N LEU A 467 14.21 -27.40 -19.55
CA LEU A 467 13.18 -27.14 -18.55
C LEU A 467 13.22 -28.26 -17.50
N GLU A 468 13.34 -27.90 -16.22
CA GLU A 468 13.13 -28.85 -15.13
C GLU A 468 11.73 -29.48 -15.24
N ARG A 469 11.68 -30.80 -15.08
CA ARG A 469 10.53 -31.64 -15.43
C ARG A 469 9.29 -31.41 -14.54
N PRO A 470 8.08 -31.65 -15.07
CA PRO A 470 6.88 -31.88 -14.26
C PRO A 470 7.04 -33.12 -13.36
N VAL A 471 6.42 -33.07 -12.18
CA VAL A 471 6.25 -34.22 -11.28
C VAL A 471 5.48 -35.31 -12.03
N GLN A 472 6.13 -36.44 -12.31
CA GLN A 472 5.45 -37.60 -12.89
C GLN A 472 4.61 -38.34 -11.82
N PRO A 473 3.38 -38.74 -12.13
CA PRO A 473 2.60 -39.64 -11.28
C PRO A 473 3.29 -41.01 -11.21
N ARG A 474 3.40 -41.58 -10.00
CA ARG A 474 3.97 -42.91 -9.80
C ARG A 474 3.09 -43.98 -10.48
N PRO A 475 3.69 -44.99 -11.14
CA PRO A 475 2.95 -46.12 -11.70
C PRO A 475 2.41 -47.01 -10.57
N ARG A 476 1.09 -47.24 -10.54
CA ARG A 476 0.50 -48.40 -9.86
C ARG A 476 0.76 -49.65 -10.70
N SER A 477 1.05 -50.76 -10.03
CA SER A 477 1.37 -52.04 -10.65
C SER A 477 0.22 -52.57 -11.53
N ARG A 478 0.59 -53.19 -12.64
CA ARG A 478 -0.32 -53.89 -13.56
C ARG A 478 -0.83 -55.18 -12.90
N HIS A 479 -2.16 -55.36 -12.86
CA HIS A 479 -2.81 -56.64 -13.17
C HIS A 479 -4.31 -56.46 -13.38
N ARG A 480 -4.77 -56.38 -14.65
CA ARG A 480 -5.88 -57.14 -15.25
C ARG A 480 -6.27 -56.60 -16.65
N PRO A 481 -6.86 -57.44 -17.52
CA PRO A 481 -6.68 -57.37 -18.97
C PRO A 481 -7.63 -56.43 -19.72
N ARG A 482 -7.21 -56.15 -20.95
CA ARG A 482 -7.74 -55.26 -21.99
C ARG A 482 -9.19 -55.57 -22.39
N LEU A 483 -9.97 -54.50 -22.65
CA LEU A 483 -11.04 -54.49 -23.65
C LEU A 483 -10.84 -53.26 -24.58
N PRO A 484 -10.92 -53.42 -25.91
CA PRO A 484 -10.48 -52.40 -26.87
C PRO A 484 -11.56 -51.32 -27.11
N ARG A 485 -11.13 -50.05 -27.19
CA ARG A 485 -11.93 -49.00 -27.82
C ARG A 485 -11.88 -49.20 -29.33
N ARG A 486 -13.07 -49.24 -29.95
CA ARG A 486 -13.29 -49.13 -31.39
C ARG A 486 -12.78 -47.79 -31.89
N ASP A 487 -12.11 -47.88 -33.03
CA ASP A 487 -11.77 -46.77 -33.91
C ASP A 487 -12.98 -46.48 -34.82
N THR A 488 -13.40 -45.21 -34.89
CA THR A 488 -14.20 -44.68 -36.01
C THR A 488 -13.79 -43.24 -36.27
N ALA A 489 -12.85 -43.12 -37.21
CA ALA A 489 -12.65 -42.09 -38.21
C ALA A 489 -13.74 -41.01 -38.41
N ARG A 490 -13.21 -39.82 -38.73
CA ARG A 490 -13.74 -38.74 -39.62
C ARG A 490 -14.92 -37.89 -39.15
N ARG A 491 -14.58 -36.65 -38.75
CA ARG A 491 -15.17 -35.36 -39.21
C ARG A 491 -14.14 -34.27 -38.85
N ALA A 492 -13.39 -33.78 -39.84
CA ALA A 492 -13.63 -32.50 -40.52
C ALA A 492 -13.45 -31.30 -39.57
N GLY A 493 -12.41 -30.52 -39.84
CA GLY A 493 -11.83 -29.53 -38.93
C GLY A 493 -12.75 -28.39 -38.52
N GLN A 494 -12.63 -28.03 -37.26
CA GLN A 494 -12.86 -26.68 -36.76
C GLN A 494 -11.63 -26.36 -35.91
N ASP A 495 -10.78 -25.47 -36.42
CA ASP A 495 -9.72 -24.84 -35.65
C ASP A 495 -10.40 -23.99 -34.57
N GLY A 496 -10.50 -24.54 -33.36
CA GLY A 496 -10.86 -23.76 -32.18
C GLY A 496 -9.73 -22.78 -31.85
N PRO A 497 -10.01 -21.50 -31.60
CA PRO A 497 -8.97 -20.55 -31.23
C PRO A 497 -8.32 -20.99 -29.92
N LEU A 498 -7.04 -21.33 -30.00
CA LEU A 498 -6.17 -21.53 -28.84
C LEU A 498 -6.12 -20.21 -28.06
N LEU A 499 -6.38 -20.29 -26.75
CA LEU A 499 -6.26 -19.22 -25.75
C LEU A 499 -4.83 -18.63 -25.71
N PHE A 500 -4.50 -17.76 -26.66
CA PHE A 500 -3.28 -16.95 -26.66
C PHE A 500 -3.51 -15.49 -26.24
N HIS A 501 -4.75 -15.09 -25.93
CA HIS A 501 -5.14 -13.68 -25.84
C HIS A 501 -5.51 -13.16 -24.44
N VAL A 502 -5.52 -14.00 -23.40
CA VAL A 502 -5.55 -13.47 -22.02
C VAL A 502 -4.13 -13.01 -21.69
N ARG A 503 -3.88 -11.69 -21.70
CA ARG A 503 -2.58 -11.11 -21.34
C ARG A 503 -2.32 -11.34 -19.85
N PRO A 504 -1.49 -12.30 -19.45
CA PRO A 504 -1.29 -12.59 -18.04
C PRO A 504 -0.53 -11.46 -17.35
N GLN A 505 0.16 -10.59 -18.10
CA GLN A 505 0.98 -9.51 -17.53
C GLN A 505 0.17 -8.45 -16.78
N VAL A 506 -1.10 -8.21 -17.12
CA VAL A 506 -1.97 -7.30 -16.35
C VAL A 506 -2.50 -7.98 -15.08
N LEU A 507 -2.67 -9.31 -15.11
CA LEU A 507 -3.22 -10.12 -14.02
C LEU A 507 -2.17 -10.67 -13.03
N LEU A 508 -0.89 -10.80 -13.44
CA LEU A 508 0.12 -11.58 -12.73
C LEU A 508 1.44 -10.87 -12.44
N ASP A 509 1.56 -9.55 -12.61
CA ASP A 509 2.84 -8.86 -12.33
C ASP A 509 3.04 -8.57 -10.83
N ALA A 510 3.15 -9.64 -10.04
CA ALA A 510 3.81 -9.68 -8.75
C ALA A 510 5.18 -10.35 -8.94
N ASP A 511 6.25 -9.55 -8.82
CA ASP A 511 7.63 -9.97 -8.93
C ASP A 511 7.94 -11.02 -7.83
N LEU A 512 8.15 -12.29 -8.21
CA LEU A 512 8.62 -13.35 -7.32
C LEU A 512 10.15 -13.45 -7.43
N GLY A 513 10.85 -12.70 -6.57
CA GLY A 513 12.27 -12.91 -6.30
C GLY A 513 12.54 -14.29 -5.69
N GLY A 514 13.43 -15.06 -6.34
CA GLY A 514 13.65 -16.48 -6.08
C GLY A 514 14.21 -16.85 -4.70
N CYS A 515 13.66 -17.93 -4.13
CA CYS A 515 14.26 -18.68 -3.02
C CYS A 515 15.17 -19.80 -3.54
N PRO A 516 16.39 -19.98 -3.01
CA PRO A 516 17.22 -21.16 -3.29
C PRO A 516 16.64 -22.42 -2.64
N ARG A 517 16.44 -23.47 -3.44
CA ARG A 517 16.08 -24.81 -2.95
C ARG A 517 17.23 -25.42 -2.15
N LEU A 518 16.91 -25.85 -0.92
CA LEU A 518 17.65 -26.80 -0.11
C LEU A 518 17.96 -28.09 -0.91
N ARG A 519 19.23 -28.37 -1.16
CA ARG A 519 19.70 -29.70 -1.57
C ARG A 519 19.93 -30.57 -0.34
N ARG A 520 19.16 -31.66 -0.22
CA ARG A 520 19.54 -32.86 0.53
C ARG A 520 20.76 -33.50 -0.14
N GLY A 521 21.88 -33.55 0.58
CA GLY A 521 22.97 -34.50 0.36
C GLY A 521 22.92 -35.56 1.47
N ALA A 522 22.83 -36.83 1.09
CA ALA A 522 22.87 -37.97 1.99
C ALA A 522 24.28 -38.59 2.03
N ARG A 523 24.58 -39.23 3.17
CA ARG A 523 25.76 -40.05 3.56
C ARG A 523 26.91 -39.22 4.13
N SER A 524 27.35 -39.46 5.38
CA SER A 524 27.88 -40.73 5.90
C SER A 524 27.60 -40.94 7.38
N ARG A 525 27.46 -42.23 7.73
CA ARG A 525 27.48 -42.88 9.04
C ARG A 525 28.47 -42.26 10.03
N ASP A 526 28.06 -42.12 11.29
CA ASP A 526 28.71 -42.90 12.35
C ASP A 526 27.77 -43.21 13.52
N HIS A 527 28.03 -44.35 14.15
CA HIS A 527 27.26 -45.00 15.19
C HIS A 527 27.53 -44.42 16.59
N ARG A 528 26.49 -44.46 17.45
CA ARG A 528 26.44 -44.99 18.84
C ARG A 528 25.07 -44.57 19.43
N GLY A 529 24.13 -45.50 19.68
CA GLY A 529 23.96 -46.22 20.97
C GLY A 529 23.31 -45.26 21.99
N HIS A 530 22.08 -45.41 22.48
CA HIS A 530 21.44 -46.57 23.07
C HIS A 530 19.90 -46.45 23.09
N ARG A 531 19.26 -47.58 23.37
CA ARG A 531 17.82 -47.90 23.33
C ARG A 531 17.02 -47.37 24.55
N PRO A 532 15.68 -47.39 24.45
CA PRO A 532 14.74 -46.78 25.39
C PRO A 532 14.26 -47.75 26.48
N HIS A 533 13.59 -47.21 27.50
CA HIS A 533 12.75 -48.00 28.39
C HIS A 533 11.33 -47.41 28.50
N ASP A 534 10.38 -48.23 28.07
CA ASP A 534 8.97 -48.24 28.47
C ASP A 534 8.78 -48.37 29.98
N ARG A 535 7.67 -47.80 30.46
CA ARG A 535 6.62 -48.38 31.36
C ARG A 535 5.63 -47.24 31.68
N GLY A 536 4.35 -47.34 31.29
CA GLY A 536 3.27 -48.02 32.04
C GLY A 536 2.86 -47.16 33.24
N GLY A 537 1.64 -46.67 33.42
CA GLY A 537 0.31 -47.22 33.20
C GLY A 537 -0.51 -47.05 34.51
N HIS A 538 -1.82 -46.82 34.39
CA HIS A 538 -2.84 -46.61 35.45
C HIS A 538 -2.93 -45.18 36.02
N GLY A 539 -4.10 -44.55 36.17
CA GLY A 539 -5.48 -45.03 36.23
C GLY A 539 -6.10 -44.56 37.56
N GLY A 540 -7.20 -43.81 37.53
CA GLY A 540 -7.93 -43.43 38.75
C GLY A 540 -8.80 -42.19 38.60
N GLU A 541 -10.10 -42.40 38.40
CA GLU A 541 -11.17 -41.40 38.43
C GLU A 541 -11.58 -40.98 39.85
N VAL A 542 -12.43 -39.93 39.86
CA VAL A 542 -13.54 -39.63 40.79
C VAL A 542 -13.29 -38.59 41.90
N GLY A 543 -14.13 -37.55 41.87
CA GLY A 543 -14.74 -37.01 43.10
C GLY A 543 -14.73 -35.49 43.26
N GLY A 544 -15.77 -34.80 42.79
CA GLY A 544 -16.08 -33.44 43.25
C GLY A 544 -17.11 -33.44 44.38
N VAL A 545 -17.05 -32.48 45.32
CA VAL A 545 -18.21 -31.89 46.03
C VAL A 545 -17.86 -30.49 46.60
N ARG A 546 -18.72 -29.53 46.21
CA ARG A 546 -19.27 -28.28 46.80
C ARG A 546 -18.86 -27.71 48.18
N ARG A 547 -18.75 -26.36 48.17
CA ARG A 547 -19.36 -25.28 49.01
C ARG A 547 -19.24 -25.24 50.55
N GLY A 548 -18.85 -24.05 51.04
CA GLY A 548 -19.28 -23.42 52.30
C GLY A 548 -18.53 -22.08 52.53
N ARG A 549 -19.14 -20.91 52.26
CA ARG A 549 -19.80 -19.96 53.20
C ARG A 549 -18.90 -19.34 54.29
N GLU A 550 -18.63 -18.05 54.09
CA GLU A 550 -18.49 -16.87 55.00
C GLU A 550 -18.97 -17.03 56.48
N PRO A 551 -18.45 -16.22 57.46
CA PRO A 551 -18.83 -14.79 57.55
C PRO A 551 -17.80 -13.77 58.11
N ARG A 552 -18.17 -12.49 57.92
CA ARG A 552 -17.54 -11.20 58.28
C ARG A 552 -17.62 -10.83 59.77
N VAL A 553 -16.68 -9.99 60.26
CA VAL A 553 -16.79 -9.03 61.39
C VAL A 553 -15.78 -7.87 61.15
N SER A 554 -16.18 -6.67 60.69
CA SER A 554 -16.49 -5.40 61.39
C SER A 554 -15.32 -4.57 62.00
N THR A 555 -15.04 -3.42 61.35
CA THR A 555 -14.83 -2.03 61.87
C THR A 555 -13.96 -1.73 63.10
N ALA A 556 -13.00 -0.79 62.95
CA ALA A 556 -12.92 0.45 63.75
C ALA A 556 -11.90 1.45 63.18
N ARG A 557 -12.27 2.74 63.25
CA ARG A 557 -11.49 3.95 62.97
C ARG A 557 -10.56 4.27 64.14
N ASP A 558 -9.45 4.98 63.89
CA ASP A 558 -9.14 6.16 64.71
C ASP A 558 -8.29 7.23 64.00
N ARG A 559 -8.31 8.42 64.58
CA ARG A 559 -8.02 9.76 64.05
C ARG A 559 -6.79 10.39 64.72
N ARG A 560 -6.15 11.30 63.95
CA ARG A 560 -5.51 12.59 64.34
C ARG A 560 -4.17 12.58 65.10
N GLY A 561 -3.27 13.47 64.66
CA GLY A 561 -2.26 14.11 65.50
C GLY A 561 -1.24 14.95 64.72
N ARG A 562 -1.32 16.29 64.85
CA ARG A 562 -0.37 17.33 64.37
C ARG A 562 0.94 17.28 65.20
N LEU A 563 2.06 17.99 64.95
CA LEU A 563 2.28 19.44 64.73
C LEU A 563 3.77 19.74 64.46
N MET A 564 4.02 20.97 64.01
CA MET A 564 5.24 21.69 63.57
C MET A 564 6.51 21.63 64.44
N GLY A 565 7.65 21.98 63.80
CA GLY A 565 8.81 22.64 64.41
C GLY A 565 9.66 23.40 63.38
N THR A 566 9.87 24.70 63.60
CA THR A 566 10.49 25.72 62.72
C THR A 566 11.97 26.01 63.03
N VAL A 567 12.74 26.28 61.97
CA VAL A 567 13.78 27.34 61.77
C VAL A 567 15.06 27.33 62.62
N ASN A 568 16.23 27.27 61.95
CA ASN A 568 17.28 28.28 62.13
C ASN A 568 18.31 28.34 60.99
N ALA A 569 18.72 29.56 60.67
CA ALA A 569 19.69 29.92 59.63
C ALA A 569 21.09 30.14 60.22
N GLY A 570 22.13 29.79 59.45
CA GLY A 570 23.54 30.10 59.72
C GLY A 570 24.30 30.26 58.40
N ARG A 571 25.09 31.34 58.28
CA ARG A 571 25.69 31.87 57.05
C ARG A 571 27.23 31.74 57.08
N ARG A 572 27.84 31.65 55.89
CA ARG A 572 29.30 31.69 55.51
C ARG A 572 29.96 30.30 55.44
N THR A 573 30.80 29.94 54.46
CA THR A 573 31.66 30.68 53.51
C THR A 573 31.89 29.83 52.24
N VAL A 574 32.32 30.49 51.16
CA VAL A 574 32.74 29.91 49.87
C VAL A 574 33.99 29.06 50.04
N ASP A 575 33.99 27.85 49.46
CA ASP A 575 35.20 27.16 49.04
C ASP A 575 34.87 26.29 47.81
N GLU A 576 35.63 26.50 46.73
CA GLU A 576 35.57 25.72 45.51
C GLU A 576 36.25 24.35 45.74
N ASN A 577 35.52 23.24 45.53
CA ASN A 577 36.04 22.02 44.88
C ASN A 577 35.04 20.85 44.95
N ARG A 578 34.93 20.15 43.81
CA ARG A 578 34.56 18.73 43.62
C ARG A 578 33.64 18.10 44.68
N ARG A 579 32.36 17.94 44.34
CA ARG A 579 31.51 16.90 44.96
C ARG A 579 31.48 15.68 44.06
N THR A 580 32.38 14.73 44.31
CA THR A 580 32.09 13.32 44.08
C THR A 580 31.08 12.89 45.15
N VAL A 581 29.95 12.33 44.73
CA VAL A 581 29.06 11.63 45.67
C VAL A 581 29.74 10.31 46.01
N ASP A 582 30.63 10.33 47.02
CA ASP A 582 31.24 9.11 47.53
C ASP A 582 30.17 8.26 48.21
N GLY A 583 29.97 7.08 47.62
CA GLY A 583 29.10 6.04 48.11
C GLY A 583 29.57 5.55 49.47
N ASN A 584 28.70 5.63 50.46
CA ASN A 584 28.83 4.80 51.64
C ASN A 584 28.51 3.36 51.19
N GLN A 585 29.56 2.56 51.01
CA GLN A 585 29.51 1.11 50.79
C GLN A 585 28.79 0.44 51.96
N ARG A 586 27.46 0.40 51.87
CA ARG A 586 26.66 -0.69 52.41
C ARG A 586 26.39 -1.62 51.25
N THR A 587 26.75 -2.89 51.41
CA THR A 587 26.30 -4.00 50.57
C THR A 587 24.82 -3.81 50.25
N VAL A 588 24.51 -3.49 49.00
CA VAL A 588 23.12 -3.36 48.52
C VAL A 588 22.60 -4.78 48.38
N ASP A 589 22.16 -5.35 49.50
CA ASP A 589 21.13 -6.38 49.49
C ASP A 589 19.93 -5.86 48.67
N GLU A 590 19.32 -6.77 47.91
CA GLU A 590 18.10 -6.68 47.10
C GLU A 590 17.07 -5.60 47.52
N GLN A 591 17.36 -4.32 47.34
CA GLN A 591 16.34 -3.28 47.40
C GLN A 591 15.54 -3.37 46.10
N ALA A 592 14.29 -3.81 46.23
CA ALA A 592 13.32 -3.92 45.15
C ALA A 592 13.32 -2.62 44.32
N PHE A 593 13.56 -2.72 43.02
CA PHE A 593 13.45 -1.59 42.12
C PHE A 593 12.04 -1.00 42.24
N VAL A 594 11.95 0.23 42.74
CA VAL A 594 10.69 0.96 42.77
C VAL A 594 10.50 1.55 41.38
N GLY A 595 9.70 0.88 40.56
CA GLY A 595 9.30 1.43 39.25
C GLY A 595 8.45 2.69 39.39
N LEU A 596 8.13 3.34 38.27
CA LEU A 596 7.26 4.53 38.27
C LEU A 596 5.85 4.19 38.79
N PRO A 597 5.16 5.17 39.40
CA PRO A 597 3.80 4.98 39.92
C PRO A 597 2.84 4.50 38.84
N ILE A 598 2.09 3.44 39.13
CA ILE A 598 1.04 2.93 38.23
C ILE A 598 -0.31 3.37 38.78
N GLY A 599 -1.16 3.95 37.92
CA GLY A 599 -2.52 4.35 38.30
C GLY A 599 -3.38 3.15 38.70
N PRO A 600 -4.41 3.34 39.56
CA PRO A 600 -5.35 2.27 39.88
C PRO A 600 -6.09 1.77 38.63
N PRO A 601 -6.58 0.51 38.62
CA PRO A 601 -7.37 -0.01 37.51
C PRO A 601 -8.53 0.92 37.14
N GLY A 602 -8.71 1.18 35.84
CA GLY A 602 -9.74 2.08 35.33
C GLY A 602 -9.35 3.56 35.27
N SER A 603 -8.16 3.94 35.75
CA SER A 603 -7.60 5.28 35.52
C SER A 603 -6.77 5.33 34.23
N VAL A 604 -6.72 6.51 33.60
CA VAL A 604 -5.89 6.74 32.41
C VAL A 604 -4.42 6.80 32.85
N PRO A 605 -3.53 5.93 32.34
CA PRO A 605 -2.10 6.02 32.64
C PRO A 605 -1.50 7.31 32.08
N THR A 606 -0.35 7.71 32.62
CA THR A 606 0.49 8.75 32.00
C THR A 606 0.73 8.39 30.53
N ARG A 607 0.58 9.33 29.59
CA ARG A 607 0.79 9.08 28.17
C ARG A 607 2.10 9.68 27.68
N VAL A 608 2.90 8.91 26.93
CA VAL A 608 4.16 9.38 26.33
C VAL A 608 4.16 9.04 24.85
N LEU A 609 4.54 10.01 24.01
CA LEU A 609 4.66 9.84 22.57
C LEU A 609 6.11 9.52 22.18
N THR A 610 6.31 8.45 21.40
CA THR A 610 7.56 8.27 20.64
C THR A 610 7.37 8.65 19.18
N ILE A 611 8.34 9.38 18.62
CA ILE A 611 8.43 9.79 17.23
C ILE A 611 9.70 9.18 16.65
N ALA A 612 9.59 7.98 16.09
CA ALA A 612 10.77 7.18 15.70
C ALA A 612 10.47 6.15 14.61
N GLY A 613 11.54 5.56 14.06
CA GLY A 613 11.47 4.46 13.11
C GLY A 613 11.06 3.13 13.76
N SER A 614 10.42 2.27 12.99
CA SER A 614 10.05 0.90 13.36
C SER A 614 11.19 -0.07 13.07
N ASP A 615 11.64 -0.80 14.10
CA ASP A 615 12.59 -1.90 14.02
C ASP A 615 11.89 -3.25 13.73
N SER A 616 12.11 -3.80 12.54
CA SER A 616 11.62 -5.14 12.16
C SER A 616 12.13 -6.29 13.05
N GLY A 617 13.29 -6.15 13.69
CA GLY A 617 13.84 -7.11 14.65
C GLY A 617 13.26 -6.99 16.06
N GLY A 618 12.52 -5.90 16.34
CA GLY A 618 11.84 -5.65 17.61
C GLY A 618 12.76 -5.38 18.80
N GLY A 619 14.01 -5.00 18.57
CA GLY A 619 15.00 -4.75 19.62
C GLY A 619 15.25 -3.27 19.92
N ALA A 620 15.00 -2.38 18.96
CA ALA A 620 15.22 -0.94 19.00
C ALA A 620 13.99 -0.16 18.49
N GLY A 621 14.14 1.15 18.24
CA GLY A 621 13.10 2.00 17.67
C GLY A 621 11.81 2.03 18.49
N ILE A 622 10.66 2.19 17.80
CA ILE A 622 9.36 2.24 18.50
C ILE A 622 9.08 0.96 19.30
N GLN A 623 9.65 -0.19 18.93
CA GLN A 623 9.44 -1.45 19.66
C GLN A 623 10.13 -1.45 21.03
N ALA A 624 11.35 -0.91 21.12
CA ALA A 624 12.03 -0.71 22.40
C ALA A 624 11.31 0.34 23.26
N ASP A 625 10.87 1.43 22.63
CA ASP A 625 10.16 2.51 23.30
C ASP A 625 8.84 2.02 23.91
N MET A 626 8.00 1.37 23.09
CA MET A 626 6.69 0.86 23.53
C MET A 626 6.82 -0.20 24.62
N ARG A 627 7.84 -1.06 24.54
CA ARG A 627 8.12 -2.05 25.59
C ARG A 627 8.53 -1.37 26.89
N THR A 628 9.36 -0.35 26.81
CA THR A 628 9.78 0.46 27.96
C THR A 628 8.60 1.17 28.59
N PHE A 629 7.76 1.85 27.78
CA PHE A 629 6.56 2.53 28.24
C PHE A 629 5.61 1.57 28.97
N ALA A 630 5.28 0.45 28.34
CA ALA A 630 4.37 -0.54 28.90
C ALA A 630 4.89 -1.11 30.23
N LEU A 631 6.17 -1.48 30.28
CA LEU A 631 6.77 -2.05 31.49
C LEU A 631 7.01 -1.01 32.57
N LEU A 632 7.06 0.28 32.24
CA LEU A 632 7.07 1.38 33.19
C LEU A 632 5.67 1.81 33.67
N GLY A 633 4.60 1.21 33.14
CA GLY A 633 3.22 1.53 33.50
C GLY A 633 2.67 2.78 32.79
N VAL A 634 3.29 3.16 31.68
CA VAL A 634 2.95 4.33 30.86
C VAL A 634 2.21 3.87 29.60
N HIS A 635 1.19 4.63 29.20
CA HIS A 635 0.53 4.44 27.92
C HIS A 635 1.38 5.04 26.80
N GLY A 636 1.87 4.19 25.90
CA GLY A 636 2.66 4.61 24.77
C GLY A 636 1.80 5.06 23.58
N CYS A 637 2.11 6.23 23.03
CA CYS A 637 1.62 6.68 21.74
C CYS A 637 2.77 6.71 20.73
N VAL A 638 2.46 6.61 19.43
CA VAL A 638 3.48 6.49 18.38
C VAL A 638 3.16 7.39 17.20
N ALA A 639 4.18 8.08 16.69
CA ALA A 639 4.23 8.60 15.33
C ALA A 639 5.42 7.94 14.61
N VAL A 640 5.13 7.09 13.62
CA VAL A 640 6.17 6.34 12.90
C VAL A 640 6.81 7.24 11.86
N THR A 641 8.15 7.31 11.86
CA THR A 641 8.94 8.13 10.90
C THR A 641 9.50 7.31 9.74
N ALA A 642 9.79 6.04 9.97
CA ALA A 642 10.27 5.11 8.95
C ALA A 642 9.97 3.66 9.36
N VAL A 643 9.99 2.74 8.41
CA VAL A 643 9.97 1.29 8.65
C VAL A 643 11.29 0.70 8.16
N THR A 644 12.13 0.20 9.06
CA THR A 644 13.43 -0.35 8.67
C THR A 644 13.31 -1.82 8.29
N VAL A 645 13.99 -2.22 7.22
CA VAL A 645 14.23 -3.61 6.84
C VAL A 645 15.50 -4.06 7.53
N GLN A 646 15.38 -4.50 8.78
CA GLN A 646 16.52 -4.87 9.62
C GLN A 646 16.28 -6.15 10.41
N ASN A 647 17.37 -6.77 10.87
CA ASN A 647 17.38 -7.92 11.78
C ASN A 647 18.62 -7.86 12.68
N SER A 648 18.90 -8.92 13.47
CA SER A 648 20.04 -8.96 14.39
C SER A 648 21.42 -8.71 13.76
N LEU A 649 21.55 -8.89 12.43
CA LEU A 649 22.80 -8.66 11.69
C LEU A 649 22.96 -7.21 11.21
N GLY A 650 21.90 -6.40 11.27
CA GLY A 650 21.91 -4.99 10.89
C GLY A 650 20.76 -4.57 9.98
N VAL A 651 20.86 -3.33 9.49
CA VAL A 651 19.90 -2.69 8.59
C VAL A 651 20.27 -2.95 7.13
N THR A 652 19.31 -3.38 6.33
CA THR A 652 19.47 -3.62 4.87
C THR A 652 18.70 -2.63 4.00
N GLY A 653 17.77 -1.88 4.61
CA GLY A 653 17.01 -0.82 3.96
C GLY A 653 16.04 -0.18 4.93
N PHE A 654 15.32 0.85 4.49
CA PHE A 654 14.21 1.46 5.21
C PHE A 654 13.26 2.14 4.22
N GLU A 655 12.00 2.31 4.64
CA GLU A 655 10.98 3.09 3.94
C GLU A 655 10.60 4.30 4.80
N GLU A 656 10.67 5.49 4.24
CA GLU A 656 10.29 6.72 4.95
C GLU A 656 8.77 6.90 5.00
N ILE A 657 8.26 7.34 6.15
CA ILE A 657 6.91 7.87 6.24
C ILE A 657 6.93 9.33 5.80
N THR A 658 5.95 9.75 5.00
CA THR A 658 5.95 11.12 4.48
C THR A 658 5.84 12.14 5.62
N PRO A 659 6.50 13.32 5.52
CA PRO A 659 6.45 14.34 6.56
C PRO A 659 5.03 14.72 7.00
N GLN A 660 4.11 14.80 6.03
CA GLN A 660 2.69 15.10 6.28
C GLN A 660 2.01 14.00 7.09
N THR A 661 2.36 12.73 6.85
CA THR A 661 1.81 11.61 7.63
C THR A 661 2.41 11.57 9.02
N VAL A 662 3.70 11.90 9.19
CA VAL A 662 4.32 12.05 10.51
C VAL A 662 3.62 13.17 11.30
N ALA A 663 3.42 14.33 10.68
CA ALA A 663 2.70 15.44 11.27
C ALA A 663 1.26 15.06 11.67
N ALA A 664 0.50 14.45 10.75
CA ALA A 664 -0.87 14.03 11.02
C ALA A 664 -0.99 12.99 12.14
N GLN A 665 -0.01 12.09 12.27
CA GLN A 665 0.05 11.15 13.41
C GLN A 665 0.23 11.89 14.73
N ILE A 666 1.14 12.87 14.78
CA ILE A 666 1.38 13.70 15.97
C ILE A 666 0.09 14.47 16.32
N ASP A 667 -0.52 15.14 15.35
CA ASP A 667 -1.75 15.91 15.54
C ASP A 667 -2.91 15.04 16.04
N SER A 668 -3.09 13.86 15.44
CA SER A 668 -4.15 12.93 15.84
C SER A 668 -3.97 12.44 17.28
N VAL A 669 -2.74 12.11 17.68
CA VAL A 669 -2.45 11.62 19.03
C VAL A 669 -2.56 12.75 20.04
N VAL A 670 -1.91 13.88 19.78
CA VAL A 670 -1.82 14.98 20.74
C VAL A 670 -3.15 15.71 20.85
N GLY A 671 -3.89 15.87 19.76
CA GLY A 671 -5.17 16.57 19.73
C GLY A 671 -6.30 15.88 20.49
N ASP A 672 -6.36 14.55 20.46
CA ASP A 672 -7.42 13.77 21.13
C ASP A 672 -6.94 13.18 22.47
N ILE A 673 -5.88 12.36 22.44
CA ILE A 673 -5.38 11.63 23.61
C ILE A 673 -4.61 12.56 24.54
N GLY A 674 -3.82 13.46 23.94
CA GLY A 674 -2.82 14.29 24.62
C GLY A 674 -1.64 13.49 25.16
N VAL A 675 -0.56 14.18 25.53
CA VAL A 675 0.68 13.54 26.01
C VAL A 675 1.33 14.33 27.14
N ALA A 676 2.04 13.64 28.03
CA ALA A 676 2.75 14.24 29.17
C ALA A 676 4.27 14.34 28.97
N ALA A 677 4.82 13.63 27.98
CA ALA A 677 6.16 13.83 27.44
C ALA A 677 6.22 13.28 26.00
N ALA A 678 7.23 13.69 25.25
CA ALA A 678 7.55 13.11 23.94
C ALA A 678 9.04 12.74 23.84
N LYS A 679 9.36 11.75 22.99
CA LYS A 679 10.72 11.33 22.66
C LYS A 679 10.87 11.19 21.14
N THR A 680 11.98 11.66 20.58
CA THR A 680 12.38 11.31 19.20
C THR A 680 13.44 10.21 19.22
N GLY A 681 13.40 9.31 18.26
CA GLY A 681 14.45 8.31 17.99
C GLY A 681 15.09 8.54 16.63
N MET A 682 15.36 7.47 15.87
CA MET A 682 15.84 7.58 14.49
C MET A 682 14.85 8.34 13.60
N LEU A 683 15.33 9.44 13.01
CA LEU A 683 14.62 10.27 12.04
C LEU A 683 15.29 10.04 10.68
N ALA A 684 14.52 10.01 9.58
CA ALA A 684 15.08 9.58 8.30
C ALA A 684 15.60 10.73 7.42
N SER A 685 14.97 11.91 7.49
CA SER A 685 15.27 13.02 6.56
C SER A 685 14.97 14.40 7.14
N ALA A 686 15.60 15.44 6.59
CA ALA A 686 15.38 16.84 6.98
C ALA A 686 13.89 17.26 6.93
N PRO A 687 13.10 16.92 5.89
CA PRO A 687 11.69 17.27 5.85
C PRO A 687 10.87 16.63 6.99
N ILE A 688 11.21 15.42 7.42
CA ILE A 688 10.56 14.79 8.59
C ILE A 688 10.91 15.56 9.86
N ILE A 689 12.17 15.95 10.03
CA ILE A 689 12.61 16.74 11.19
C ILE A 689 11.86 18.08 11.22
N GLU A 690 11.75 18.77 10.08
CA GLU A 690 11.01 20.03 9.96
C GLU A 690 9.53 19.88 10.33
N ALA A 691 8.87 18.82 9.85
CA ALA A 691 7.49 18.53 10.20
C ALA A 691 7.32 18.25 11.70
N ILE A 692 8.27 17.53 12.32
CA ILE A 692 8.27 17.28 13.77
C ILE A 692 8.46 18.58 14.54
N VAL A 693 9.41 19.42 14.13
CA VAL A 693 9.69 20.73 14.75
C VAL A 693 8.45 21.62 14.69
N GLU A 694 7.81 21.71 13.52
CA GLU A 694 6.56 22.48 13.35
C GLU A 694 5.46 21.96 14.28
N GLN A 695 5.19 20.65 14.26
CA GLN A 695 4.08 20.10 15.04
C GLN A 695 4.34 20.08 16.54
N CYS A 696 5.57 19.82 16.99
CA CYS A 696 5.95 19.98 18.38
C CYS A 696 5.74 21.43 18.84
N GLY A 697 6.14 22.42 18.03
CA GLY A 697 5.90 23.83 18.32
C GLY A 697 4.41 24.17 18.47
N ARG A 698 3.56 23.69 17.55
CA ARG A 698 2.11 23.93 17.58
C ARG A 698 1.42 23.22 18.74
N SER A 699 1.91 22.03 19.09
CA SER A 699 1.36 21.17 20.15
C SER A 699 1.88 21.51 21.55
N GLY A 700 2.77 22.50 21.69
CA GLY A 700 3.39 22.82 22.97
C GLY A 700 4.26 21.67 23.50
N ILE A 701 5.03 21.02 22.63
CA ILE A 701 6.01 20.00 23.00
C ILE A 701 7.40 20.61 22.84
N GLY A 702 8.21 20.58 23.91
CA GLY A 702 9.57 21.10 23.89
C GLY A 702 9.99 21.79 25.19
N ARG A 703 11.23 22.27 25.24
CA ARG A 703 11.84 22.87 26.43
C ARG A 703 11.01 24.02 27.01
N ASP A 704 10.40 24.86 26.18
CA ASP A 704 9.71 26.07 26.63
C ASP A 704 8.21 25.83 26.90
N SER A 705 7.81 24.57 27.05
CA SER A 705 6.43 24.16 27.31
C SER A 705 6.32 23.18 28.50
N SER A 706 5.08 22.86 28.86
CA SER A 706 4.73 21.88 29.90
C SER A 706 4.97 20.42 29.51
N VAL A 707 5.09 20.12 28.20
CA VAL A 707 5.36 18.76 27.70
C VAL A 707 6.83 18.67 27.28
N PRO A 708 7.69 17.99 28.05
CA PRO A 708 9.11 17.89 27.73
C PRO A 708 9.38 17.01 26.52
N LEU A 709 10.43 17.35 25.77
CA LEU A 709 10.91 16.63 24.60
C LEU A 709 12.30 16.04 24.86
N VAL A 710 12.40 14.71 24.84
CA VAL A 710 13.68 13.97 24.86
C VAL A 710 14.10 13.72 23.41
N VAL A 711 15.29 14.14 23.03
CA VAL A 711 15.81 13.92 21.67
C VAL A 711 16.96 12.92 21.74
N ASP A 712 16.73 11.70 21.23
CA ASP A 712 17.78 10.71 21.02
C ASP A 712 18.25 10.80 19.55
N PRO A 713 19.42 11.43 19.28
CA PRO A 713 19.83 11.79 17.94
C PRO A 713 20.49 10.60 17.24
N VAL A 714 19.72 9.54 16.96
CA VAL A 714 20.19 8.30 16.34
C VAL A 714 20.69 8.57 14.92
N CYS A 715 21.93 9.02 14.81
CA CYS A 715 22.57 9.44 13.57
C CYS A 715 23.80 8.58 13.21
N ALA A 716 24.19 7.67 14.11
CA ALA A 716 25.22 6.66 13.90
C ALA A 716 24.67 5.26 14.14
N SER A 717 25.08 4.28 13.32
CA SER A 717 24.86 2.86 13.60
C SER A 717 25.74 2.37 14.76
N MET A 718 25.48 1.17 15.29
CA MET A 718 26.33 0.53 16.31
C MET A 718 27.80 0.31 15.91
N HIS A 719 28.16 0.55 14.64
CA HIS A 719 29.53 0.52 14.13
C HIS A 719 30.07 1.91 13.75
N GLY A 720 29.40 2.99 14.15
CA GLY A 720 29.81 4.37 13.89
C GLY A 720 29.56 4.87 12.47
N ASN A 721 28.90 4.10 11.60
CA ASN A 721 28.52 4.56 10.26
C ASN A 721 27.35 5.55 10.34
N GLN A 722 27.45 6.65 9.59
CA GLN A 722 26.44 7.70 9.51
C GLN A 722 25.12 7.14 8.92
N LEU A 723 24.02 7.31 9.66
CA LEU A 723 22.66 6.89 9.28
C LEU A 723 21.82 8.01 8.67
N LEU A 724 22.24 9.27 8.83
CA LEU A 724 21.55 10.47 8.34
C LEU A 724 22.32 11.12 7.19
N ALA A 725 21.60 11.64 6.18
CA ALA A 725 22.22 12.55 5.21
C ALA A 725 22.70 13.84 5.90
N ASP A 726 23.75 14.48 5.37
CA ASP A 726 24.34 15.70 5.96
C ASP A 726 23.30 16.81 6.20
N SER A 727 22.36 16.98 5.26
CA SER A 727 21.26 17.93 5.40
C SER A 727 20.35 17.64 6.60
N ALA A 728 20.11 16.37 6.94
CA ALA A 728 19.30 15.99 8.10
C ALA A 728 20.03 16.21 9.43
N LEU A 729 21.37 16.03 9.45
CA LEU A 729 22.20 16.38 10.60
C LEU A 729 22.16 17.89 10.88
N ASP A 730 22.22 18.73 9.85
CA ASP A 730 22.15 20.18 10.01
C ASP A 730 20.78 20.63 10.53
N THR A 731 19.68 20.11 9.99
CA THR A 731 18.33 20.39 10.51
C THR A 731 18.16 19.93 11.96
N LEU A 732 18.76 18.79 12.33
CA LEU A 732 18.74 18.29 13.71
C LEU A 732 19.46 19.27 14.67
N ARG A 733 20.64 19.76 14.30
CA ARG A 733 21.42 20.73 15.08
C ARG A 733 20.71 22.08 15.23
N HIS A 734 20.15 22.61 14.15
CA HIS A 734 19.68 24.00 14.10
C HIS A 734 18.19 24.17 14.37
N ASN A 735 17.38 23.11 14.22
CA ASN A 735 15.93 23.21 14.33
C ASN A 735 15.37 22.33 15.46
N LEU A 736 15.86 21.09 15.63
CA LEU A 736 15.32 20.17 16.62
C LEU A 736 15.96 20.32 18.01
N PHE A 737 17.28 20.42 18.09
CA PHE A 737 17.99 20.58 19.36
C PHE A 737 17.55 21.81 20.17
N PRO A 738 17.30 22.98 19.57
CA PRO A 738 16.75 24.13 20.28
C PRO A 738 15.39 23.87 20.94
N LEU A 739 14.62 22.88 20.50
CA LEU A 739 13.35 22.49 21.13
C LEU A 739 13.52 21.46 22.26
N ALA A 740 14.67 20.80 22.35
CA ALA A 740 14.84 19.65 23.23
C ALA A 740 14.95 20.06 24.71
N THR A 741 14.20 19.38 25.57
CA THR A 741 14.40 19.45 27.02
C THR A 741 15.71 18.77 27.41
N VAL A 742 16.01 17.62 26.80
CA VAL A 742 17.29 16.93 26.96
C VAL A 742 17.65 16.21 25.67
N VAL A 743 18.92 16.31 25.25
CA VAL A 743 19.49 15.50 24.18
C VAL A 743 20.32 14.37 24.77
N THR A 744 20.28 13.17 24.17
CA THR A 744 20.92 11.98 24.72
C THR A 744 21.90 11.29 23.78
N PRO A 745 22.91 11.96 23.17
CA PRO A 745 23.84 11.31 22.23
C PRO A 745 24.83 10.34 22.87
N ASN A 746 25.20 9.29 22.14
CA ASN A 746 26.34 8.41 22.43
C ASN A 746 27.65 9.01 21.89
N LEU A 747 28.80 8.38 22.15
CA LEU A 747 30.09 8.93 21.76
C LEU A 747 30.28 9.07 20.24
N ASP A 748 29.75 8.13 19.44
CA ASP A 748 29.80 8.21 17.98
C ASP A 748 28.92 9.35 17.45
N GLU A 749 27.73 9.50 18.02
CA GLU A 749 26.78 10.59 17.73
C GLU A 749 27.37 11.94 18.13
N VAL A 750 28.01 12.03 19.30
CA VAL A 750 28.75 13.23 19.74
C VAL A 750 29.78 13.64 18.71
N ARG A 751 30.62 12.69 18.26
CA ARG A 751 31.64 12.97 17.24
C ARG A 751 31.02 13.49 15.95
N LEU A 752 29.92 12.88 15.48
CA LEU A 752 29.22 13.33 14.28
C LEU A 752 28.58 14.71 14.46
N ILE A 753 28.04 15.02 15.63
CA ILE A 753 27.28 16.23 15.90
C ILE A 753 28.20 17.43 16.18
N THR A 754 29.19 17.26 17.05
CA THR A 754 30.05 18.36 17.56
C THR A 754 31.45 18.35 16.96
N GLY A 755 31.87 17.25 16.32
CA GLY A 755 33.25 17.04 15.88
C GLY A 755 34.24 16.67 17.00
N ILE A 756 33.78 16.58 18.25
CA ILE A 756 34.63 16.27 19.40
C ILE A 756 34.69 14.76 19.60
N GLU A 757 35.91 14.21 19.61
CA GLU A 757 36.15 12.81 19.97
C GLU A 757 36.37 12.70 21.49
N VAL A 758 35.45 12.03 22.17
CA VAL A 758 35.49 11.86 23.63
C VAL A 758 36.38 10.67 23.99
N THR A 759 37.52 10.95 24.61
CA THR A 759 38.52 9.93 24.99
C THR A 759 38.79 9.90 26.51
N ASP A 760 38.35 10.93 27.23
CA ASP A 760 38.53 11.10 28.67
C ASP A 760 37.41 11.97 29.28
N ALA A 761 37.46 12.18 30.60
CA ALA A 761 36.47 12.98 31.31
C ALA A 761 36.52 14.49 31.00
N ALA A 762 37.63 14.99 30.46
CA ALA A 762 37.77 16.41 30.07
C ALA A 762 37.06 16.64 28.73
N SER A 763 37.40 15.83 27.72
CA SER A 763 36.74 15.82 26.42
C SER A 763 35.24 15.48 26.50
N GLN A 764 34.81 14.68 27.48
CA GLN A 764 33.37 14.45 27.75
C GLN A 764 32.66 15.72 28.23
N ARG A 765 33.31 16.55 29.07
CA ARG A 765 32.78 17.85 29.50
C ARG A 765 32.74 18.85 28.36
N ASP A 766 33.77 18.87 27.52
CA ASP A 766 33.82 19.75 26.33
C ASP A 766 32.71 19.38 25.32
N ALA A 767 32.48 18.09 25.10
CA ALA A 767 31.36 17.60 24.30
C ALA A 767 30.00 18.02 24.87
N ALA A 768 29.80 17.91 26.18
CA ALA A 768 28.54 18.31 26.82
C ALA A 768 28.28 19.82 26.68
N ARG A 769 29.33 20.66 26.79
CA ARG A 769 29.22 22.11 26.51
C ARG A 769 28.85 22.37 25.05
N ALA A 770 29.57 21.75 24.12
CA ALA A 770 29.31 21.93 22.69
C ALA A 770 27.91 21.48 22.28
N LEU A 771 27.36 20.44 22.90
CA LEU A 771 25.97 20.03 22.69
C LEU A 771 24.97 21.04 23.24
N LEU A 772 25.22 21.60 24.43
CA LEU A 772 24.35 22.62 25.03
C LEU A 772 24.33 23.91 24.19
N ASP A 773 25.47 24.29 23.61
CA ASP A 773 25.58 25.44 22.70
C ASP A 773 24.69 25.32 21.44
N LEU A 774 24.24 24.11 21.10
CA LEU A 774 23.27 23.86 20.02
C LEU A 774 21.81 24.13 20.43
N GLY A 775 21.57 24.53 21.68
CA GLY A 775 20.27 24.99 22.18
C GLY A 775 19.41 24.05 23.04
N PRO A 776 19.72 22.77 23.32
CA PRO A 776 18.89 21.99 24.25
C PRO A 776 19.00 22.56 25.68
N ARG A 777 18.00 22.32 26.53
CA ARG A 777 18.07 22.74 27.95
C ARG A 777 19.08 21.90 28.75
N TRP A 778 19.21 20.63 28.43
CA TRP A 778 20.16 19.71 29.04
C TRP A 778 20.85 18.87 27.97
N ALA A 779 22.14 18.57 28.18
CA ALA A 779 22.90 17.65 27.34
C ALA A 779 23.38 16.45 28.16
N LEU A 780 23.03 15.24 27.73
CA LEU A 780 23.49 13.98 28.31
C LEU A 780 24.45 13.27 27.35
N VAL A 781 25.74 13.21 27.71
CA VAL A 781 26.75 12.47 26.95
C VAL A 781 26.85 11.04 27.51
N LYS A 782 26.35 10.05 26.74
CA LYS A 782 26.35 8.63 27.14
C LYS A 782 27.75 8.01 26.99
N GLY A 783 28.40 7.69 28.10
CA GLY A 783 29.80 7.21 28.12
C GLY A 783 29.98 5.69 28.04
N GLY A 784 28.91 4.91 27.92
CA GLY A 784 28.94 3.44 27.87
C GLY A 784 29.85 2.79 26.80
N HIS A 785 30.31 3.57 25.81
CA HIS A 785 31.24 3.14 24.77
C HIS A 785 32.73 3.33 25.15
N LEU A 786 33.04 3.90 26.32
CA LEU A 786 34.40 3.97 26.88
C LEU A 786 34.85 2.57 27.33
N ARG A 787 35.30 1.75 26.38
CA ARG A 787 35.62 0.33 26.63
C ARG A 787 36.76 0.08 27.63
N ALA A 788 37.55 1.11 27.94
CA ALA A 788 38.68 1.08 28.87
C ALA A 788 38.27 1.31 30.34
N SER A 789 37.00 1.62 30.62
CA SER A 789 36.46 1.85 31.96
C SER A 789 35.63 0.66 32.45
N ASP A 790 35.82 0.28 33.71
CA ASP A 790 34.99 -0.72 34.42
C ASP A 790 33.62 -0.14 34.85
N GLN A 791 33.42 1.16 34.60
CA GLN A 791 32.20 1.92 34.87
C GLN A 791 31.64 2.50 33.56
N SER A 792 30.34 2.78 33.53
CA SER A 792 29.66 3.47 32.42
C SER A 792 29.26 4.90 32.83
N PRO A 793 30.19 5.88 32.73
CA PRO A 793 29.93 7.25 33.19
C PRO A 793 29.12 8.04 32.17
N ASP A 794 27.85 8.34 32.48
CA ASP A 794 27.07 9.30 31.70
C ASP A 794 27.19 10.68 32.35
N LEU A 795 27.38 11.71 31.52
CA LEU A 795 27.59 13.08 32.00
C LEU A 795 26.43 13.98 31.55
N LEU A 796 25.70 14.53 32.52
CA LEU A 796 24.59 15.44 32.32
C LEU A 796 25.04 16.89 32.61
N TYR A 797 24.61 17.85 31.78
CA TYR A 797 24.98 19.26 31.90
C TYR A 797 23.80 20.19 31.53
N ASP A 798 23.59 21.27 32.29
CA ASP A 798 22.57 22.31 32.05
C ASP A 798 23.12 23.70 31.70
N GLY A 799 24.43 23.89 31.75
CA GLY A 799 25.06 25.20 31.59
C GLY A 799 25.73 25.72 32.85
N GLU A 800 25.41 25.15 34.01
CA GLU A 800 25.96 25.55 35.31
C GLU A 800 26.66 24.37 36.02
N GLU A 801 26.01 23.22 36.08
CA GLU A 801 26.48 22.05 36.84
C GLU A 801 26.69 20.82 35.95
N PHE A 802 27.79 20.11 36.18
CA PHE A 802 28.05 18.80 35.60
C PHE A 802 27.67 17.71 36.60
N ILE A 803 26.72 16.86 36.23
CA ILE A 803 26.23 15.75 37.05
C ILE A 803 26.70 14.44 36.42
N GLU A 804 27.56 13.71 37.12
CA GLU A 804 28.06 12.42 36.69
C GLU A 804 27.15 11.30 37.24
N LEU A 805 26.61 10.50 36.33
CA LEU A 805 25.70 9.39 36.63
C LEU A 805 26.35 8.10 36.13
N SER A 806 26.99 7.39 37.05
CA SER A 806 27.73 6.17 36.74
C SER A 806 27.06 4.91 37.30
N HIS A 807 27.24 3.80 36.61
CA HIS A 807 26.84 2.47 37.05
C HIS A 807 27.90 1.46 36.60
N GLU A 808 27.94 0.29 37.25
CA GLU A 808 28.73 -0.86 36.79
C GLU A 808 28.48 -1.15 35.31
N ARG A 809 29.57 -1.38 34.57
CA ARG A 809 29.50 -1.72 33.16
C ARG A 809 29.13 -3.20 33.00
N ILE A 810 28.01 -3.46 32.34
CA ILE A 810 27.61 -4.81 31.97
C ILE A 810 28.38 -5.23 30.72
N ASP A 811 29.23 -6.25 30.83
CA ASP A 811 29.95 -6.83 29.70
C ASP A 811 29.05 -7.79 28.92
N THR A 812 28.28 -7.22 27.99
CA THR A 812 27.39 -7.97 27.11
C THR A 812 27.50 -7.48 25.67
N PRO A 813 27.54 -8.38 24.66
CA PRO A 813 27.41 -8.01 23.26
C PRO A 813 25.93 -7.82 22.84
N HIS A 814 24.98 -7.86 23.78
CA HIS A 814 23.55 -7.78 23.51
C HIS A 814 22.98 -6.45 24.04
N ASP A 815 23.39 -5.36 23.42
CA ASP A 815 23.09 -3.98 23.79
C ASP A 815 22.18 -3.27 22.76
N HIS A 816 21.65 -4.01 21.77
CA HIS A 816 20.76 -3.45 20.76
C HIS A 816 19.52 -2.82 21.43
N GLY A 817 19.23 -1.56 21.09
CA GLY A 817 18.14 -0.78 21.69
C GLY A 817 18.40 -0.22 23.10
N ALA A 818 19.64 -0.28 23.62
CA ALA A 818 19.97 0.31 24.92
C ALA A 818 19.76 1.84 24.94
N GLY A 819 20.17 2.54 23.88
CA GLY A 819 19.97 3.99 23.73
C GLY A 819 18.49 4.37 23.72
N ASP A 820 17.69 3.69 22.88
CA ASP A 820 16.24 3.88 22.80
C ASP A 820 15.58 3.66 24.17
N THR A 821 15.95 2.58 24.86
CA THR A 821 15.42 2.23 26.18
C THR A 821 15.75 3.28 27.24
N LEU A 822 16.97 3.84 27.22
CA LEU A 822 17.37 4.91 28.12
C LEU A 822 16.53 6.17 27.87
N ALA A 823 16.46 6.63 26.62
CA ALA A 823 15.72 7.83 26.25
C ALA A 823 14.22 7.70 26.51
N ALA A 824 13.64 6.52 26.24
CA ALA A 824 12.25 6.21 26.57
C ALA A 824 11.99 6.24 28.09
N ALA A 825 12.89 5.69 28.91
CA ALA A 825 12.75 5.71 30.36
C ALA A 825 12.89 7.13 30.93
N ILE A 826 13.74 7.99 30.35
CA ILE A 826 13.82 9.41 30.70
C ILE A 826 12.48 10.09 30.41
N ALA A 827 11.90 9.88 29.22
CA ALA A 827 10.62 10.45 28.84
C ALA A 827 9.48 10.01 29.79
N CYS A 828 9.47 8.74 30.21
CA CYS A 828 8.53 8.26 31.23
C CYS A 828 8.70 8.97 32.57
N ALA A 829 9.92 9.08 33.09
CA ALA A 829 10.18 9.73 34.38
C ALA A 829 9.78 11.22 34.34
N LEU A 830 10.11 11.92 33.25
CA LEU A 830 9.71 13.31 33.03
C LEU A 830 8.18 13.47 32.95
N ALA A 831 7.48 12.54 32.31
CA ALA A 831 6.02 12.53 32.23
C ALA A 831 5.35 12.34 33.60
N HIS A 832 6.07 11.75 34.57
CA HIS A 832 5.66 11.65 35.97
C HIS A 832 6.08 12.87 36.83
N GLY A 833 6.68 13.90 36.21
CA GLY A 833 7.06 15.15 36.87
C GLY A 833 8.40 15.11 37.62
N LEU A 834 9.22 14.08 37.41
CA LEU A 834 10.56 14.05 38.00
C LEU A 834 11.45 15.12 37.35
N PRO A 835 12.36 15.77 38.09
CA PRO A 835 13.39 16.63 37.53
C PRO A 835 14.29 15.88 36.54
N VAL A 836 14.95 16.61 35.62
CA VAL A 836 15.83 16.00 34.59
C VAL A 836 16.93 15.14 35.22
N PRO A 837 17.70 15.60 36.24
CA PRO A 837 18.73 14.76 36.86
C PRO A 837 18.19 13.45 37.45
N GLU A 838 17.05 13.50 38.14
CA GLU A 838 16.40 12.31 38.72
C GLU A 838 15.86 11.37 37.63
N SER A 839 15.32 11.94 36.56
CA SER A 839 14.81 11.18 35.40
C SER A 839 15.94 10.42 34.70
N VAL A 840 17.10 11.05 34.52
CA VAL A 840 18.28 10.40 33.92
C VAL A 840 18.85 9.34 34.86
N ALA A 841 18.95 9.61 36.17
CA ALA A 841 19.43 8.64 37.14
C ALA A 841 18.52 7.39 37.20
N PHE A 842 17.20 7.59 37.19
CA PHE A 842 16.22 6.50 37.10
C PHE A 842 16.40 5.68 35.82
N ALA A 843 16.47 6.35 34.67
CA ALA A 843 16.61 5.70 33.38
C ALA A 843 17.93 4.93 33.25
N LYS A 844 19.02 5.45 33.82
CA LYS A 844 20.32 4.77 33.90
C LYS A 844 20.22 3.47 34.67
N SER A 845 19.57 3.49 35.85
CA SER A 845 19.34 2.26 36.63
C SER A 845 18.47 1.25 35.86
N TRP A 846 17.42 1.74 35.19
CA TRP A 846 16.54 0.91 34.36
C TRP A 846 17.30 0.21 33.22
N VAL A 847 18.02 0.96 32.39
CA VAL A 847 18.73 0.39 31.24
C VAL A 847 19.85 -0.56 31.67
N THR A 848 20.53 -0.29 32.79
CA THR A 848 21.56 -1.21 33.32
C THR A 848 20.97 -2.57 33.70
N ARG A 849 19.78 -2.61 34.31
CA ARG A 849 19.09 -3.88 34.59
C ARG A 849 18.62 -4.56 33.30
N CYS A 850 18.18 -3.80 32.30
CA CYS A 850 17.83 -4.34 30.98
C CYS A 850 19.03 -4.95 30.27
N LEU A 851 20.21 -4.35 30.40
CA LEU A 851 21.48 -4.88 29.88
C LEU A 851 21.89 -6.16 30.63
N ALA A 852 21.79 -6.17 31.95
CA ALA A 852 22.09 -7.36 32.76
C ALA A 852 21.18 -8.56 32.42
N ALA A 853 19.94 -8.29 31.98
CA ALA A 853 18.98 -9.31 31.56
C ALA A 853 18.96 -9.58 30.04
N ALA A 854 19.85 -8.94 29.27
CA ALA A 854 19.89 -9.06 27.82
C ALA A 854 20.10 -10.50 27.35
N TYR A 855 19.67 -10.81 26.13
CA TYR A 855 19.70 -12.18 25.61
C TYR A 855 20.10 -12.22 24.13
N PRO A 856 20.71 -13.32 23.68
CA PRO A 856 21.05 -13.51 22.27
C PRO A 856 19.78 -13.61 21.41
N LEU A 857 19.76 -12.94 20.26
CA LEU A 857 18.68 -13.04 19.28
C LEU A 857 19.25 -13.14 17.86
N GLY A 858 18.86 -14.17 17.13
CA GLY A 858 19.40 -14.42 15.80
C GLY A 858 20.89 -14.73 15.80
N ALA A 859 21.59 -14.38 14.72
CA ALA A 859 23.02 -14.63 14.54
C ALA A 859 23.91 -13.40 14.82
N GLY A 860 23.32 -12.27 15.23
CA GLY A 860 24.03 -11.03 15.52
C GLY A 860 23.76 -10.52 16.93
N HIS A 861 23.65 -9.20 17.10
CA HIS A 861 23.46 -8.58 18.41
C HIS A 861 22.01 -8.73 18.89
N GLY A 862 21.85 -9.23 20.12
CA GLY A 862 20.57 -9.34 20.80
C GLY A 862 20.15 -8.05 21.51
N PRO A 863 18.86 -7.90 21.84
CA PRO A 863 18.36 -6.69 22.47
C PRO A 863 18.57 -6.66 23.99
N VAL A 864 18.54 -5.46 24.56
CA VAL A 864 18.32 -5.29 26.01
C VAL A 864 16.93 -5.79 26.40
N ASN A 865 16.78 -6.26 27.63
CA ASN A 865 15.60 -7.01 28.04
C ASN A 865 14.88 -6.40 29.24
N PRO A 866 13.90 -5.52 29.06
CA PRO A 866 13.14 -4.97 30.19
C PRO A 866 12.16 -5.98 30.83
N LEU A 867 11.98 -7.18 30.25
CA LEU A 867 11.06 -8.20 30.78
C LEU A 867 11.52 -8.77 32.14
N TRP A 868 12.75 -8.48 32.60
CA TRP A 868 13.18 -8.81 33.97
C TRP A 868 12.21 -8.27 35.02
N ARG A 869 11.49 -7.17 34.74
CA ARG A 869 10.48 -6.60 35.64
C ARG A 869 9.28 -7.53 35.86
N LEU A 870 8.99 -8.43 34.93
CA LEU A 870 7.93 -9.44 35.07
C LEU A 870 8.39 -10.66 35.89
N GLY A 871 9.70 -10.80 36.12
CA GLY A 871 10.34 -12.01 36.64
C GLY A 871 10.51 -12.09 38.16
N VAL A 872 9.79 -11.29 38.97
CA VAL A 872 9.82 -11.42 40.45
C VAL A 872 8.43 -11.73 40.98
N ARG A 873 8.14 -13.02 41.12
CA ARG A 873 7.27 -13.55 42.18
C ARG A 873 8.05 -14.63 42.90
N SER A 874 8.74 -14.26 43.98
CA SER A 874 9.12 -15.22 45.01
C SER A 874 7.84 -15.77 45.64
N GLU A 875 7.87 -17.05 45.98
CA GLU A 875 6.73 -17.90 46.37
C GLU A 875 6.04 -17.55 47.71
N ASP A 876 6.24 -16.35 48.27
CA ASP A 876 5.91 -16.06 49.68
C ASP A 876 4.74 -15.09 49.92
N GLN A 877 3.86 -14.89 48.94
CA GLN A 877 2.59 -14.19 49.19
C GLN A 877 1.38 -15.04 48.81
N ARG A 878 1.11 -16.05 49.65
CA ARG A 878 -0.26 -16.54 49.81
C ARG A 878 -0.98 -15.63 50.82
N PRO A 879 -2.19 -15.13 50.51
CA PRO A 879 -2.98 -14.41 51.50
C PRO A 879 -3.39 -15.38 52.63
N SER A 880 -3.09 -15.00 53.87
CA SER A 880 -3.60 -15.62 55.10
C SER A 880 -5.06 -15.27 55.34
#